data_AF-A0A223KVC3-F1
#
_entry.id   AF-A0A223KVC3-F1
#
_cell.length_a   1.000
_cell.length_b   1.000
_cell.length_c   1.000
_cell.angle_alpha   90.00
_cell.angle_beta   90.00
_cell.angle_gamma   90.00
#
_symmetry.space_group_name_H-M   'P 1'
#
loop_
_entity.id
_entity.type
_entity.pdbx_description
1 polymer ?
#
loop_
_entity_poly.entity_id
_entity_poly.type
_entity_poly.pdbx_seq_one_letter_code
_entity_poly.pdbx_strand_id
1 'polypeptide(L)'
;MRKILVCWMAVLLVLSSFAQVPVLANSAETSELELETSRTVFSLTEARTVEVQADFGERVDLDELQFQFGGKNLSEWKKWSGGTNYNGAPFITVVEEPHFVDDTTVVKATMQFDLPFGTTNLSNRTIRVQYQQLIGNYELALINTVSGEKAAKNVKFNVYDEFLFYEEIKPAIDEVFAQAEANDRYLKYEVAGQSVEGRDIHFVTLAKDESAVNKYLNETLPTALDDPSSLLEKIENGTIGDYQIPIWINNIHPDEVEGVDAQVELLREFALEEEITFTTQDPNTKEETEVTLNVDEVLDDVIFLYLFTSNPDGRVANTRANANGFDLNRDNAYQTQVETQQVNELIAKWTPLSFIDMHGYVNGFLIEPTTPPHNPNFEYDLLHGNMINQAHAMGQAGIGNSNLDSYFIPKLEWEDGWDDMTPAYTAVFSMLHGSLGHTVEVPELGQDSYRAMVGAGLGATLFVTENKDELYANQLRVFERGVNGEDNRAVDQYYVNAAGETIGRVRGEHENFFPDYYVIPTDTKEQKNLSEAEKMVDYLIRNGVKVEKTTKSVHLNGTKYPKGTYVVPMNQAKRGLANAVLYKGEDVSDWAAMYDPIVVNFPDLRGFTIHEVREEGVFSNVTNSVDEVNFTTGKIVGNTPKQVLKNTNNDTVKLVNELLKDGKTVEVALETNARVNKGDFIVETKDLRSYANDYYFEAISLGNSKNIKTNVLVQPKVSVTGSSQLSYTLKELGFDLVSQADADVIVSDNTSFNRNNIEGKAYIGLGVSALSAVRLSGILPGYDFGYTRTSHEGLVKANVNDHLLTSGYGNDELLYVTTGAWISSVPDGAEVLATFSNAEDFYVAGWWPGHEGAKGETLAFTTDVDGTSITLFANSLAFRAHTDHSYRLLANSIYASVGEENEKKKRGKAKGHATTVNDVNVKVEGEKVTATVAEKALLSKKNDANLFTIQVDRPTTDGSVVVQLPANDIKQLQKSQPNAKVEIQTETSTFVIALTDIDLKKLGKINGKGYINVTFSVEKQDNGGKAEELSEVELVKVNIE
;
A
#
# COMPACT_ATOMS: atom_id res chain seq x y z
N MET A 1 -17.05 -39.96 6.50
CA MET A 1 -16.18 -40.06 5.30
C MET A 1 -15.14 -38.93 5.24
N ARG A 2 -14.44 -38.66 6.36
CA ARG A 2 -13.33 -37.69 6.43
C ARG A 2 -12.07 -38.27 7.11
N LYS A 3 -12.11 -39.57 7.47
CA LYS A 3 -11.01 -40.32 8.11
C LYS A 3 -10.36 -41.39 7.21
N ILE A 4 -10.76 -41.48 5.93
CA ILE A 4 -10.22 -42.46 4.97
C ILE A 4 -9.41 -41.79 3.85
N LEU A 5 -9.58 -40.48 3.59
CA LEU A 5 -8.73 -39.76 2.63
C LEU A 5 -7.38 -39.32 3.19
N VAL A 6 -7.25 -39.14 4.51
CA VAL A 6 -5.97 -38.79 5.16
C VAL A 6 -4.97 -39.96 5.13
N CYS A 7 -5.43 -41.20 5.04
CA CYS A 7 -4.56 -42.38 4.90
C CYS A 7 -4.07 -42.64 3.47
N TRP A 8 -4.64 -42.01 2.44
CA TRP A 8 -4.19 -42.22 1.05
C TRP A 8 -3.20 -41.16 0.56
N MET A 9 -3.17 -39.96 1.16
CA MET A 9 -2.09 -38.98 0.92
C MET A 9 -0.80 -39.31 1.69
N ALA A 10 -0.89 -39.96 2.86
CA ALA A 10 0.29 -40.41 3.60
C ALA A 10 1.03 -41.58 2.92
N VAL A 11 0.37 -42.36 2.06
CA VAL A 11 0.98 -43.52 1.37
C VAL A 11 1.62 -43.12 0.02
N LEU A 12 1.27 -41.97 -0.56
CA LEU A 12 1.91 -41.46 -1.78
C LEU A 12 3.08 -40.50 -1.51
N LEU A 13 3.21 -39.95 -0.29
CA LEU A 13 4.37 -39.16 0.14
C LEU A 13 5.50 -40.00 0.78
N VAL A 14 5.30 -41.30 0.99
CA VAL A 14 6.33 -42.24 1.52
C VAL A 14 6.94 -43.13 0.41
N LEU A 15 6.69 -42.82 -0.87
CA LEU A 15 7.17 -43.61 -2.02
C LEU A 15 7.97 -42.83 -3.08
N SER A 16 8.51 -41.65 -2.75
CA SER A 16 9.60 -41.01 -3.51
C SER A 16 10.96 -41.07 -2.82
N SER A 17 11.03 -41.64 -1.61
CA SER A 17 12.27 -41.92 -0.88
C SER A 17 12.67 -43.40 -1.02
N PHE A 18 12.88 -43.85 -2.26
CA PHE A 18 13.76 -45.00 -2.46
C PHE A 18 15.19 -44.52 -2.31
N ALA A 19 15.73 -44.73 -1.12
CA ALA A 19 17.14 -44.80 -0.85
C ALA A 19 17.84 -45.58 -1.97
N GLN A 20 18.70 -44.90 -2.72
CA GLN A 20 19.69 -45.59 -3.51
C GLN A 20 20.56 -46.38 -2.52
N VAL A 21 20.43 -47.70 -2.55
CA VAL A 21 21.40 -48.60 -1.95
C VAL A 21 22.76 -48.19 -2.50
N PRO A 22 23.76 -47.85 -1.66
CA PRO A 22 25.08 -47.54 -2.16
C PRO A 22 25.60 -48.79 -2.84
N VAL A 23 25.71 -48.75 -4.16
CA VAL A 23 26.65 -49.60 -4.86
C VAL A 23 28.00 -49.21 -4.28
N LEU A 24 28.61 -50.12 -3.51
CA LEU A 24 30.02 -50.07 -3.14
C LEU A 24 30.83 -50.12 -4.44
N ALA A 25 30.89 -48.99 -5.13
CA ALA A 25 32.03 -48.65 -5.96
C ALA A 25 33.11 -48.24 -4.97
N ASN A 26 34.26 -48.92 -5.02
CA ASN A 26 35.50 -48.40 -4.48
C ASN A 26 35.79 -47.07 -5.19
N SER A 27 35.22 -45.96 -4.71
CA SER A 27 35.76 -44.63 -4.95
C SER A 27 36.90 -44.48 -3.97
N ALA A 28 38.11 -44.38 -4.48
CA ALA A 28 39.24 -43.94 -3.69
C ALA A 28 38.84 -42.63 -2.98
N GLU A 29 39.05 -42.55 -1.67
CA GLU A 29 39.04 -41.27 -0.95
C GLU A 29 40.12 -40.40 -1.60
N THR A 30 39.73 -39.54 -2.53
CA THR A 30 40.54 -38.38 -2.92
C THR A 30 40.35 -37.37 -1.81
N SER A 31 41.38 -37.13 -1.01
CA SER A 31 41.42 -35.99 -0.10
C SER A 31 41.23 -34.72 -0.92
N GLU A 32 40.07 -34.07 -0.83
CA GLU A 32 39.95 -32.69 -1.35
C GLU A 32 40.88 -31.82 -0.52
N LEU A 33 41.80 -31.12 -1.18
CA LEU A 33 42.70 -30.18 -0.53
C LEU A 33 41.84 -29.02 0.00
N GLU A 34 42.14 -28.51 1.20
CA GLU A 34 41.43 -27.34 1.73
C GLU A 34 42.06 -26.06 1.17
N LEU A 35 41.21 -25.14 0.69
CA LEU A 35 41.61 -23.76 0.46
C LEU A 35 41.30 -22.96 1.71
N GLU A 36 42.31 -22.36 2.32
CA GLU A 36 42.10 -21.41 3.40
C GLU A 36 41.90 -20.00 2.83
N THR A 37 41.00 -19.23 3.45
CA THR A 37 40.59 -17.90 3.01
C THR A 37 40.61 -16.93 4.18
N SER A 38 41.07 -15.70 4.00
CA SER A 38 41.08 -14.69 5.07
C SER A 38 39.70 -14.30 5.60
N ARG A 39 38.63 -14.60 4.84
CA ARG A 39 37.22 -14.46 5.25
C ARG A 39 36.33 -15.41 4.46
N THR A 40 35.15 -15.72 5.01
CA THR A 40 34.19 -16.64 4.39
C THR A 40 32.91 -15.95 3.90
N VAL A 41 32.73 -14.66 4.19
CA VAL A 41 31.63 -13.82 3.70
C VAL A 41 32.18 -12.69 2.83
N PHE A 42 31.69 -12.61 1.60
CA PHE A 42 32.01 -11.60 0.60
C PHE A 42 30.78 -10.69 0.38
N SER A 43 30.99 -9.46 -0.07
CA SER A 43 29.95 -8.42 -0.12
C SER A 43 29.68 -7.90 -1.54
N LEU A 44 28.41 -7.64 -1.85
CA LEU A 44 27.96 -6.94 -3.06
C LEU A 44 28.17 -5.42 -2.97
N THR A 45 28.26 -4.89 -1.75
CA THR A 45 28.27 -3.46 -1.44
C THR A 45 29.62 -2.95 -0.96
N GLU A 46 30.59 -3.84 -0.75
CA GLU A 46 31.97 -3.49 -0.41
C GLU A 46 32.97 -4.24 -1.31
N ALA A 47 33.89 -3.50 -1.94
CA ALA A 47 35.03 -4.10 -2.60
C ALA A 47 36.00 -4.67 -1.57
N ARG A 48 36.35 -5.95 -1.70
CA ARG A 48 37.15 -6.68 -0.71
C ARG A 48 38.33 -7.39 -1.34
N THR A 49 39.44 -7.40 -0.60
CA THR A 49 40.59 -8.23 -0.90
C THR A 49 40.53 -9.49 -0.05
N VAL A 50 40.76 -10.65 -0.66
CA VAL A 50 40.71 -11.98 -0.02
C VAL A 50 42.06 -12.64 -0.24
N GLU A 51 42.76 -12.93 0.85
CA GLU A 51 43.96 -13.76 0.80
C GLU A 51 43.53 -15.23 0.81
N VAL A 52 44.15 -16.03 -0.06
CA VAL A 52 43.89 -17.47 -0.16
C VAL A 52 45.20 -18.24 -0.07
N GLN A 53 45.15 -19.40 0.59
CA GLN A 53 46.30 -20.31 0.66
C GLN A 53 45.88 -21.78 0.56
N ALA A 54 46.70 -22.58 -0.12
CA ALA A 54 46.51 -24.02 -0.24
C ALA A 54 47.87 -24.74 -0.23
N ASP A 55 47.93 -25.92 0.39
CA ASP A 55 49.10 -26.79 0.34
C ASP A 55 48.78 -28.02 -0.51
N PHE A 56 49.42 -28.14 -1.67
CA PHE A 56 49.27 -29.30 -2.56
C PHE A 56 50.13 -30.50 -2.12
N GLY A 57 50.88 -30.37 -1.02
CA GLY A 57 51.80 -31.40 -0.51
C GLY A 57 53.10 -31.53 -1.31
N GLU A 58 53.17 -30.91 -2.49
CA GLU A 58 54.35 -30.78 -3.32
C GLU A 58 54.40 -29.42 -4.03
N ARG A 59 55.57 -29.05 -4.57
CA ARG A 59 55.70 -27.82 -5.38
C ARG A 59 55.11 -28.07 -6.77
N VAL A 60 53.92 -27.53 -6.99
CA VAL A 60 53.21 -27.52 -8.28
C VAL A 60 53.75 -26.42 -9.23
N ASP A 61 53.52 -26.57 -10.54
CA ASP A 61 53.79 -25.49 -11.49
C ASP A 61 52.71 -24.39 -11.33
N LEU A 62 53.15 -23.18 -10.98
CA LEU A 62 52.25 -22.06 -10.71
C LEU A 62 51.51 -21.60 -11.98
N ASP A 63 52.11 -21.79 -13.17
CA ASP A 63 51.48 -21.45 -14.46
C ASP A 63 50.32 -22.41 -14.82
N GLU A 64 50.22 -23.56 -14.15
CA GLU A 64 49.15 -24.55 -14.35
C GLU A 64 47.97 -24.36 -13.39
N LEU A 65 48.07 -23.42 -12.44
CA LEU A 65 47.05 -23.14 -11.45
C LEU A 65 46.01 -22.14 -11.96
N GLN A 66 44.74 -22.44 -11.70
CA GLN A 66 43.62 -21.59 -12.10
C GLN A 66 42.58 -21.46 -11.00
N PHE A 67 42.12 -20.24 -10.77
CA PHE A 67 40.99 -19.97 -9.89
C PHE A 67 39.64 -20.14 -10.60
N GLN A 68 38.69 -20.74 -9.88
CA GLN A 68 37.28 -20.76 -10.23
C GLN A 68 36.43 -20.28 -9.06
N PHE A 69 35.30 -19.65 -9.37
CA PHE A 69 34.29 -19.23 -8.40
C PHE A 69 32.91 -19.71 -8.88
N GLY A 70 32.20 -20.47 -8.05
CA GLY A 70 30.92 -21.08 -8.43
C GLY A 70 31.02 -22.02 -9.64
N GLY A 71 32.17 -22.70 -9.80
CA GLY A 71 32.44 -23.59 -10.93
C GLY A 71 32.65 -22.88 -12.28
N LYS A 72 32.83 -21.55 -12.28
CA LYS A 72 33.10 -20.75 -13.48
C LYS A 72 34.45 -20.06 -13.39
N ASN A 73 35.04 -19.73 -14.53
CA ASN A 73 36.27 -18.94 -14.56
C ASN A 73 35.99 -17.53 -14.04
N LEU A 74 36.96 -16.91 -13.36
CA LEU A 74 36.80 -15.56 -12.81
C LEU A 74 36.38 -14.53 -13.86
N SER A 75 36.85 -14.67 -15.11
CA SER A 75 36.50 -13.78 -16.24
C SER A 75 35.03 -13.82 -16.67
N GLU A 76 34.28 -14.84 -16.25
CA GLU A 76 32.85 -14.99 -16.54
C GLU A 76 31.97 -14.18 -15.57
N TRP A 77 32.52 -13.82 -14.41
CA TRP A 77 31.87 -12.99 -13.40
C TRP A 77 32.03 -11.51 -13.74
N LYS A 78 31.16 -11.03 -14.62
CA LYS A 78 31.21 -9.68 -15.19
C LYS A 78 30.35 -8.69 -14.43
N LYS A 79 30.78 -7.43 -14.42
CA LYS A 79 30.00 -6.31 -13.89
C LYS A 79 28.72 -6.08 -14.71
N TRP A 80 27.70 -5.62 -14.01
CA TRP A 80 26.46 -5.11 -14.58
C TRP A 80 26.73 -3.88 -15.46
N SER A 81 25.92 -3.73 -16.50
CA SER A 81 26.08 -2.69 -17.53
C SER A 81 24.80 -1.95 -17.89
N GLY A 82 23.66 -2.32 -17.27
CA GLY A 82 22.34 -1.76 -17.58
C GLY A 82 21.27 -2.84 -17.78
N GLY A 83 20.04 -2.58 -17.33
CA GLY A 83 18.91 -3.51 -17.44
C GLY A 83 19.24 -4.85 -16.77
N THR A 84 19.16 -5.95 -17.51
CA THR A 84 19.51 -7.31 -17.05
C THR A 84 20.89 -7.78 -17.56
N ASN A 85 21.73 -6.89 -18.09
CA ASN A 85 22.98 -7.26 -18.78
C ASN A 85 24.23 -7.22 -17.89
N TYR A 86 24.99 -8.32 -17.89
CA TYR A 86 26.30 -8.47 -17.23
C TYR A 86 27.41 -8.69 -18.26
N ASN A 87 27.80 -7.63 -18.98
CA ASN A 87 28.80 -7.70 -20.05
C ASN A 87 30.02 -6.79 -19.81
N GLY A 88 30.11 -6.17 -18.63
CA GLY A 88 31.22 -5.33 -18.23
C GLY A 88 32.52 -6.10 -17.97
N ALA A 89 33.50 -5.41 -17.38
CA ALA A 89 34.75 -6.04 -16.94
C ALA A 89 34.47 -7.10 -15.84
N PRO A 90 35.33 -8.12 -15.69
CA PRO A 90 35.25 -9.02 -14.54
C PRO A 90 35.31 -8.25 -13.21
N PHE A 91 34.48 -8.60 -12.24
CA PHE A 91 34.55 -8.03 -10.89
C PHE A 91 35.38 -8.89 -9.93
N ILE A 92 35.79 -10.09 -10.34
CA ILE A 92 36.71 -10.93 -9.57
C ILE A 92 38.04 -10.99 -10.29
N THR A 93 39.12 -10.59 -9.63
CA THR A 93 40.47 -10.55 -10.22
C THR A 93 41.50 -11.09 -9.26
N VAL A 94 42.61 -11.61 -9.79
CA VAL A 94 43.80 -11.95 -9.00
C VAL A 94 44.69 -10.71 -9.01
N VAL A 95 44.96 -10.14 -7.82
CA VAL A 95 45.80 -8.94 -7.66
C VAL A 95 47.22 -9.29 -7.22
N GLU A 96 47.41 -10.46 -6.62
CA GLU A 96 48.70 -11.08 -6.36
C GLU A 96 48.67 -12.52 -6.85
N GLU A 97 49.48 -12.82 -7.87
CA GLU A 97 49.51 -14.15 -8.50
C GLU A 97 49.97 -15.24 -7.50
N PRO A 98 49.56 -16.51 -7.73
CA PRO A 98 50.00 -17.64 -6.93
C PRO A 98 51.53 -17.67 -6.78
N HIS A 99 52.00 -17.74 -5.53
CA HIS A 99 53.42 -17.85 -5.20
C HIS A 99 53.63 -18.74 -3.97
N PHE A 100 54.80 -19.33 -3.85
CA PHE A 100 55.13 -20.13 -2.66
C PHE A 100 55.44 -19.26 -1.45
N VAL A 101 54.94 -19.68 -0.29
CA VAL A 101 55.34 -19.10 1.01
C VAL A 101 56.72 -19.67 1.38
N ASP A 102 57.76 -18.84 1.29
CA ASP A 102 59.15 -19.22 1.57
C ASP A 102 59.59 -20.52 0.83
N ASP A 103 60.24 -21.46 1.54
CA ASP A 103 60.68 -22.76 1.02
C ASP A 103 59.64 -23.88 1.22
N THR A 104 58.37 -23.53 1.42
CA THR A 104 57.28 -24.49 1.65
C THR A 104 56.57 -24.93 0.35
N THR A 105 55.62 -25.85 0.48
CA THR A 105 54.68 -26.30 -0.57
C THR A 105 53.37 -25.49 -0.59
N VAL A 106 53.21 -24.55 0.34
CA VAL A 106 52.02 -23.70 0.45
C VAL A 106 52.07 -22.63 -0.65
N VAL A 107 51.00 -22.58 -1.43
CA VAL A 107 50.75 -21.55 -2.45
C VAL A 107 49.83 -20.51 -1.86
N LYS A 108 50.24 -19.24 -1.89
CA LYS A 108 49.43 -18.07 -1.49
C LYS A 108 49.10 -17.22 -2.72
N ALA A 109 47.91 -16.63 -2.74
CA ALA A 109 47.51 -15.62 -3.71
C ALA A 109 46.58 -14.60 -3.04
N THR A 110 46.39 -13.46 -3.70
CA THR A 110 45.46 -12.42 -3.24
C THR A 110 44.49 -12.08 -4.36
N MET A 111 43.20 -12.13 -4.04
CA MET A 111 42.09 -11.88 -4.97
C MET A 111 41.34 -10.62 -4.58
N GLN A 112 40.88 -9.85 -5.56
CA GLN A 112 39.96 -8.73 -5.36
C GLN A 112 38.57 -9.11 -5.87
N PHE A 113 37.58 -8.99 -4.98
CA PHE A 113 36.15 -9.00 -5.28
C PHE A 113 35.68 -7.55 -5.29
N ASP A 114 35.44 -7.02 -6.47
CA ASP A 114 34.98 -5.66 -6.73
C ASP A 114 33.44 -5.60 -6.83
N LEU A 115 32.89 -4.41 -6.89
CA LEU A 115 31.44 -4.15 -6.90
C LEU A 115 30.81 -4.66 -8.20
N PRO A 116 29.88 -5.64 -8.16
CA PRO A 116 29.27 -6.20 -9.36
C PRO A 116 28.38 -5.18 -10.08
N PHE A 117 27.79 -4.22 -9.36
CA PHE A 117 26.98 -3.14 -9.92
C PHE A 117 27.77 -1.84 -10.15
N GLY A 118 29.06 -1.80 -9.80
CA GLY A 118 29.88 -0.59 -9.89
C GLY A 118 29.50 0.51 -8.90
N THR A 119 28.69 0.19 -7.89
CA THR A 119 28.21 1.07 -6.83
C THR A 119 28.14 0.31 -5.51
N THR A 120 28.37 1.00 -4.39
CA THR A 120 28.17 0.49 -3.02
C THR A 120 26.70 0.52 -2.62
N ASN A 121 25.90 1.37 -3.28
CA ASN A 121 24.49 1.56 -3.03
C ASN A 121 23.64 0.76 -4.05
N LEU A 122 22.86 -0.21 -3.56
CA LEU A 122 21.95 -1.03 -4.39
C LEU A 122 20.49 -0.54 -4.38
N SER A 123 20.19 0.61 -3.78
CA SER A 123 18.82 1.13 -3.61
C SER A 123 18.13 1.45 -4.93
N ASN A 124 18.90 1.80 -5.96
CA ASN A 124 18.37 2.10 -7.29
C ASN A 124 17.44 0.98 -7.77
N ARG A 125 16.19 1.32 -8.12
CA ARG A 125 15.17 0.31 -8.43
C ARG A 125 15.57 -0.70 -9.51
N THR A 126 16.37 -0.29 -10.50
CA THR A 126 16.84 -1.21 -11.56
C THR A 126 17.77 -2.29 -10.98
N ILE A 127 18.55 -1.97 -9.95
CA ILE A 127 19.45 -2.88 -9.24
C ILE A 127 18.69 -3.63 -8.11
N ARG A 128 17.92 -2.89 -7.30
CA ARG A 128 17.20 -3.36 -6.11
C ARG A 128 16.32 -4.57 -6.38
N VAL A 129 15.69 -4.65 -7.56
CA VAL A 129 14.81 -5.77 -7.94
C VAL A 129 15.55 -7.03 -8.39
N GLN A 130 16.88 -6.99 -8.54
CA GLN A 130 17.65 -8.12 -9.09
C GLN A 130 18.94 -8.48 -8.34
N TYR A 131 19.42 -7.67 -7.39
CA TYR A 131 20.70 -7.94 -6.72
C TYR A 131 20.75 -9.33 -6.04
N GLN A 132 19.62 -9.80 -5.52
CA GLN A 132 19.51 -11.08 -4.82
C GLN A 132 19.90 -12.28 -5.69
N GLN A 133 19.85 -12.15 -7.03
CA GLN A 133 20.27 -13.23 -7.94
C GLN A 133 21.76 -13.57 -7.86
N LEU A 134 22.58 -12.66 -7.30
CA LEU A 134 24.01 -12.88 -7.09
C LEU A 134 24.30 -13.50 -5.72
N ILE A 135 23.37 -13.41 -4.77
CA ILE A 135 23.56 -13.93 -3.42
C ILE A 135 23.56 -15.46 -3.45
N GLY A 136 24.51 -16.07 -2.72
CA GLY A 136 24.57 -17.52 -2.64
C GLY A 136 25.82 -18.05 -1.96
N ASN A 137 25.83 -19.35 -1.75
CA ASN A 137 27.02 -20.09 -1.33
C ASN A 137 27.75 -20.58 -2.58
N TYR A 138 29.01 -20.17 -2.73
CA TYR A 138 29.83 -20.48 -3.89
C TYR A 138 31.09 -21.23 -3.47
N GLU A 139 31.50 -22.21 -4.28
CA GLU A 139 32.82 -22.82 -4.16
C GLU A 139 33.86 -21.84 -4.76
N LEU A 140 34.83 -21.41 -3.94
CA LEU A 140 36.07 -20.80 -4.39
C LEU A 140 37.13 -21.89 -4.46
N ALA A 141 37.71 -22.09 -5.64
CA ALA A 141 38.63 -23.20 -5.89
C ALA A 141 39.91 -22.75 -6.60
N LEU A 142 41.04 -23.33 -6.19
CA LEU A 142 42.32 -23.28 -6.88
C LEU A 142 42.59 -24.66 -7.49
N ILE A 143 42.66 -24.74 -8.81
CA ILE A 143 42.69 -26.00 -9.56
C ILE A 143 44.01 -26.09 -10.32
N ASN A 144 44.71 -27.21 -10.19
CA ASN A 144 45.77 -27.56 -11.14
C ASN A 144 45.12 -28.11 -12.42
N THR A 145 45.26 -27.38 -13.52
CA THR A 145 44.58 -27.69 -14.79
C THR A 145 45.10 -28.95 -15.49
N VAL A 146 46.26 -29.48 -15.09
CA VAL A 146 46.89 -30.67 -15.66
C VAL A 146 46.60 -31.91 -14.82
N SER A 147 46.83 -31.86 -13.50
CA SER A 147 46.59 -33.00 -12.60
C SER A 147 45.11 -33.16 -12.25
N GLY A 148 44.33 -32.08 -12.30
CA GLY A 148 42.94 -32.04 -11.85
C GLY A 148 42.79 -31.95 -10.33
N GLU A 149 43.88 -31.82 -9.58
CA GLU A 149 43.83 -31.58 -8.13
C GLU A 149 43.20 -30.22 -7.84
N LYS A 150 42.33 -30.18 -6.82
CA LYS A 150 41.52 -29.03 -6.45
C LYS A 150 41.65 -28.76 -4.95
N ALA A 151 42.05 -27.54 -4.61
CA ALA A 151 41.87 -26.98 -3.28
C ALA A 151 40.65 -26.07 -3.27
N ALA A 152 39.68 -26.26 -2.36
CA ALA A 152 38.43 -25.50 -2.38
C ALA A 152 37.90 -25.10 -1.00
N LYS A 153 37.07 -24.04 -0.98
CA LYS A 153 36.32 -23.55 0.18
C LYS A 153 34.95 -23.03 -0.25
N ASN A 154 33.92 -23.32 0.52
CA ASN A 154 32.62 -22.67 0.35
C ASN A 154 32.63 -21.30 1.05
N VAL A 155 32.20 -20.28 0.33
CA VAL A 155 32.08 -18.89 0.82
C VAL A 155 30.68 -18.35 0.52
N LYS A 156 30.14 -17.49 1.38
CA LYS A 156 28.86 -16.80 1.18
C LYS A 156 29.13 -15.48 0.46
N PHE A 157 28.46 -15.23 -0.66
CA PHE A 157 28.42 -13.91 -1.28
C PHE A 157 27.07 -13.28 -0.94
N ASN A 158 27.10 -12.12 -0.27
CA ASN A 158 25.93 -11.51 0.34
C ASN A 158 25.88 -10.00 0.10
N VAL A 159 24.79 -9.31 0.45
CA VAL A 159 24.70 -7.84 0.32
C VAL A 159 25.79 -7.16 1.13
N TYR A 160 25.77 -7.41 2.43
CA TYR A 160 26.76 -7.07 3.46
C TYR A 160 26.81 -8.25 4.45
N ASP A 161 27.65 -8.17 5.49
CA ASP A 161 27.96 -9.35 6.31
C ASP A 161 26.73 -9.87 7.07
N GLU A 162 25.86 -8.96 7.50
CA GLU A 162 24.72 -9.21 8.38
C GLU A 162 23.38 -9.40 7.65
N PHE A 163 23.35 -9.35 6.31
CA PHE A 163 22.11 -9.51 5.55
C PHE A 163 21.51 -10.91 5.73
N LEU A 164 20.21 -10.97 6.07
CA LEU A 164 19.46 -12.20 6.28
C LEU A 164 18.29 -12.35 5.31
N PHE A 165 18.15 -13.49 4.64
CA PHE A 165 16.86 -13.82 4.05
C PHE A 165 15.80 -14.07 5.13
N TYR A 166 14.51 -13.98 4.78
CA TYR A 166 13.41 -14.23 5.72
C TYR A 166 13.59 -15.54 6.52
N GLU A 167 13.93 -16.63 5.83
CA GLU A 167 14.13 -17.95 6.46
C GLU A 167 15.37 -18.02 7.37
N GLU A 168 16.27 -17.04 7.28
CA GLU A 168 17.46 -16.92 8.14
C GLU A 168 17.18 -16.05 9.39
N ILE A 169 16.11 -15.23 9.41
CA ILE A 169 15.77 -14.36 10.55
C ILE A 169 15.47 -15.19 11.80
N LYS A 170 14.55 -16.17 11.71
CA LYS A 170 14.19 -17.00 12.86
C LYS A 170 15.37 -17.80 13.41
N PRO A 171 16.21 -18.45 12.58
CA PRO A 171 17.47 -19.04 13.05
C PRO A 171 18.41 -18.06 13.75
N ALA A 172 18.53 -16.82 13.26
CA ALA A 172 19.36 -15.80 13.92
C ALA A 172 18.80 -15.40 15.30
N ILE A 173 17.47 -15.28 15.43
CA ILE A 173 16.81 -15.08 16.73
C ILE A 173 17.10 -16.27 17.67
N ASP A 174 16.96 -17.50 17.19
CA ASP A 174 17.21 -18.70 17.99
C ASP A 174 18.65 -18.80 18.47
N GLU A 175 19.61 -18.38 17.65
CA GLU A 175 21.01 -18.30 18.02
C GLU A 175 21.24 -17.30 19.16
N VAL A 176 20.62 -16.11 19.10
CA VAL A 176 20.69 -15.14 20.20
C VAL A 176 20.08 -15.73 21.48
N PHE A 177 18.92 -16.37 21.39
CA PHE A 177 18.27 -16.98 22.56
C PHE A 177 19.14 -18.07 23.19
N ALA A 178 19.78 -18.92 22.38
CA ALA A 178 20.66 -19.98 22.87
C ALA A 178 21.91 -19.43 23.57
N GLN A 179 22.44 -18.30 23.11
CA GLN A 179 23.61 -17.65 23.72
C GLN A 179 23.24 -16.86 24.98
N ALA A 180 22.05 -16.26 25.02
CA ALA A 180 21.57 -15.45 26.13
C ALA A 180 21.18 -16.25 27.39
N GLU A 181 21.11 -17.58 27.34
CA GLU A 181 20.84 -18.43 28.52
C GLU A 181 21.79 -18.15 29.71
N ALA A 182 22.96 -17.56 29.45
CA ALA A 182 23.94 -17.20 30.46
C ALA A 182 23.68 -15.85 31.18
N ASN A 183 22.80 -14.99 30.67
CA ASN A 183 22.73 -13.57 31.05
C ASN A 183 21.53 -13.18 31.94
N ASP A 184 20.71 -14.16 32.38
CA ASP A 184 19.51 -13.96 33.24
C ASP A 184 18.51 -12.89 32.73
N ARG A 185 18.50 -12.63 31.41
CA ARG A 185 17.56 -11.72 30.73
C ARG A 185 16.30 -12.46 30.31
N TYR A 186 15.17 -11.77 30.33
CA TYR A 186 13.91 -12.31 29.81
C TYR A 186 13.80 -12.09 28.31
N LEU A 187 13.79 -13.19 27.56
CA LEU A 187 13.58 -13.23 26.12
C LEU A 187 12.34 -14.07 25.81
N LYS A 188 11.39 -13.49 25.07
CA LYS A 188 10.20 -14.20 24.61
C LYS A 188 9.98 -13.99 23.12
N TYR A 189 10.02 -15.09 22.38
CA TYR A 189 9.59 -15.13 20.98
C TYR A 189 8.10 -15.40 20.90
N GLU A 190 7.41 -14.64 20.05
CA GLU A 190 6.01 -14.86 19.67
C GLU A 190 5.85 -14.73 18.16
N VAL A 191 4.82 -15.38 17.63
CA VAL A 191 4.32 -15.08 16.29
C VAL A 191 3.23 -14.03 16.46
N ALA A 192 3.49 -12.80 16.01
CA ALA A 192 2.54 -11.69 16.06
C ALA A 192 1.29 -11.97 15.22
N GLY A 193 1.46 -12.75 14.16
CA GLY A 193 0.43 -13.03 13.18
C GLY A 193 1.01 -13.78 11.98
N GLN A 194 0.17 -14.02 10.97
CA GLN A 194 0.61 -14.58 9.69
C GLN A 194 0.28 -13.65 8.53
N SER A 195 1.18 -13.60 7.54
CA SER A 195 0.97 -12.89 6.28
C SER A 195 -0.11 -13.54 5.41
N VAL A 196 -0.46 -12.89 4.30
CA VAL A 196 -1.39 -13.42 3.29
C VAL A 196 -0.99 -14.82 2.78
N GLU A 197 0.31 -15.07 2.56
CA GLU A 197 0.80 -16.40 2.16
C GLU A 197 1.07 -17.35 3.35
N GLY A 198 0.76 -16.94 4.58
CA GLY A 198 0.82 -17.77 5.78
C GLY A 198 2.20 -17.83 6.45
N ARG A 199 3.06 -16.83 6.23
CA ARG A 199 4.38 -16.71 6.87
C ARG A 199 4.27 -15.99 8.20
N ASP A 200 5.06 -16.42 9.18
CA ASP A 200 5.03 -15.87 10.53
C ASP A 200 5.61 -14.44 10.57
N ILE A 201 4.89 -13.54 11.24
CA ILE A 201 5.41 -12.22 11.63
C ILE A 201 6.17 -12.41 12.95
N HIS A 202 7.50 -12.39 12.89
CA HIS A 202 8.37 -12.65 14.04
C HIS A 202 8.37 -11.47 15.01
N PHE A 203 8.10 -11.75 16.29
CA PHE A 203 8.08 -10.75 17.36
C PHE A 203 8.90 -11.22 18.56
N VAL A 204 9.77 -10.36 19.08
CA VAL A 204 10.57 -10.66 20.29
C VAL A 204 10.37 -9.57 21.33
N THR A 205 10.10 -10.00 22.56
CA THR A 205 10.18 -9.17 23.76
C THR A 205 11.49 -9.46 24.48
N LEU A 206 12.27 -8.42 24.75
CA LEU A 206 13.46 -8.46 25.61
C LEU A 206 13.25 -7.52 26.81
N ALA A 207 13.43 -8.04 28.02
CA ALA A 207 13.34 -7.28 29.27
C ALA A 207 14.30 -7.85 30.31
N LYS A 208 14.45 -7.16 31.45
CA LYS A 208 15.24 -7.72 32.56
C LYS A 208 14.68 -9.04 33.08
N ASP A 209 13.36 -9.12 33.28
CA ASP A 209 12.68 -10.30 33.80
C ASP A 209 11.20 -10.36 33.37
N GLU A 210 10.56 -11.52 33.53
CA GLU A 210 9.14 -11.71 33.21
C GLU A 210 8.20 -10.85 34.09
N SER A 211 8.63 -10.53 35.32
CA SER A 211 7.85 -9.74 36.26
C SER A 211 7.73 -8.28 35.80
N ALA A 212 8.77 -7.71 35.18
CA ALA A 212 8.75 -6.37 34.59
C ALA A 212 7.70 -6.28 33.47
N VAL A 213 7.68 -7.27 32.58
CA VAL A 213 6.70 -7.36 31.49
C VAL A 213 5.27 -7.51 32.04
N ASN A 214 5.09 -8.40 33.02
CA ASN A 214 3.79 -8.63 33.65
C ASN A 214 3.29 -7.39 34.41
N LYS A 215 4.18 -6.67 35.11
CA LYS A 215 3.84 -5.42 35.79
C LYS A 215 3.42 -4.36 34.78
N TYR A 216 4.16 -4.23 33.67
CA TYR A 216 3.80 -3.27 32.63
C TYR A 216 2.39 -3.54 32.06
N LEU A 217 2.15 -4.76 31.57
CA LEU A 217 0.90 -5.09 30.88
C LEU A 217 -0.33 -5.17 31.79
N ASN A 218 -0.17 -5.58 33.06
CA ASN A 218 -1.29 -5.83 33.96
C ASN A 218 -1.52 -4.72 35.00
N GLU A 219 -0.53 -3.86 35.25
CA GLU A 219 -0.63 -2.79 36.25
C GLU A 219 -0.33 -1.42 35.66
N THR A 220 0.87 -1.21 35.09
CA THR A 220 1.35 0.11 34.66
C THR A 220 0.50 0.67 33.51
N LEU A 221 0.37 -0.06 32.40
CA LEU A 221 -0.38 0.40 31.22
C LEU A 221 -1.88 0.51 31.50
N PRO A 222 -2.58 -0.46 32.12
CA PRO A 222 -3.98 -0.27 32.49
C PRO A 222 -4.21 0.96 33.36
N THR A 223 -3.34 1.22 34.35
CA THR A 223 -3.42 2.43 35.17
C THR A 223 -3.15 3.69 34.35
N ALA A 224 -2.19 3.66 33.42
CA ALA A 224 -1.90 4.78 32.53
C ALA A 224 -3.09 5.15 31.62
N LEU A 225 -3.89 4.17 31.20
CA LEU A 225 -5.06 4.39 30.33
C LEU A 225 -6.33 4.78 31.11
N ASP A 226 -6.44 4.38 32.37
CA ASP A 226 -7.64 4.56 33.20
C ASP A 226 -7.52 5.71 34.23
N ASP A 227 -6.36 5.86 34.86
CA ASP A 227 -6.04 6.84 35.90
C ASP A 227 -4.58 7.35 35.78
N PRO A 228 -4.23 8.00 34.67
CA PRO A 228 -2.87 8.51 34.42
C PRO A 228 -2.40 9.51 35.48
N SER A 229 -3.31 10.32 36.05
CA SER A 229 -3.00 11.30 37.09
C SER A 229 -2.36 10.64 38.32
N SER A 230 -2.78 9.42 38.68
CA SER A 230 -2.20 8.67 39.80
C SER A 230 -0.74 8.26 39.56
N LEU A 231 -0.35 7.98 38.32
CA LEU A 231 1.04 7.67 37.95
C LEU A 231 1.87 8.95 37.85
N LEU A 232 1.31 10.02 37.28
CA LEU A 232 1.94 11.34 37.25
C LEU A 232 2.33 11.82 38.65
N GLU A 233 1.39 11.77 39.61
CA GLU A 233 1.68 12.14 41.00
C GLU A 233 2.83 11.32 41.59
N LYS A 234 2.86 10.00 41.31
CA LYS A 234 3.92 9.09 41.77
C LYS A 234 5.28 9.37 41.13
N ILE A 235 5.33 9.82 39.88
CA ILE A 235 6.58 10.25 39.22
C ILE A 235 7.06 11.55 39.86
N GLU A 236 6.19 12.56 39.95
CA GLU A 236 6.52 13.90 40.45
C GLU A 236 7.01 13.88 41.91
N ASN A 237 6.50 12.96 42.73
CA ASN A 237 6.91 12.81 44.13
C ASN A 237 7.98 11.72 44.37
N GLY A 238 8.44 11.04 43.33
CA GLY A 238 9.46 9.99 43.40
C GLY A 238 9.02 8.70 44.13
N THR A 239 7.74 8.34 44.06
CA THR A 239 7.16 7.14 44.73
C THR A 239 6.67 6.06 43.78
N ILE A 240 6.83 6.22 42.46
CA ILE A 240 6.44 5.21 41.46
C ILE A 240 7.20 3.87 41.62
N GLY A 241 8.40 3.92 42.21
CA GLY A 241 9.29 2.76 42.34
C GLY A 241 9.88 2.35 40.99
N ASP A 242 10.37 1.12 40.88
CA ASP A 242 10.95 0.63 39.62
C ASP A 242 9.84 0.38 38.60
N TYR A 243 9.98 0.91 37.39
CA TYR A 243 9.05 0.68 36.29
C TYR A 243 9.76 0.76 34.95
N GLN A 244 9.27 -0.04 34.01
CA GLN A 244 9.75 -0.13 32.65
C GLN A 244 8.73 0.47 31.69
N ILE A 245 9.24 0.95 30.55
CA ILE A 245 8.46 1.48 29.44
C ILE A 245 8.91 0.85 28.11
N PRO A 246 8.02 0.66 27.12
CA PRO A 246 8.42 -0.06 25.91
C PRO A 246 9.09 0.84 24.86
N ILE A 247 10.17 0.33 24.25
CA ILE A 247 10.75 0.82 22.99
C ILE A 247 10.40 -0.21 21.91
N TRP A 248 9.75 0.25 20.84
CA TRP A 248 9.40 -0.58 19.70
C TRP A 248 10.33 -0.29 18.52
N ILE A 249 10.88 -1.34 17.92
CA ILE A 249 11.67 -1.26 16.69
C ILE A 249 10.96 -2.07 15.60
N ASN A 250 10.77 -1.45 14.44
CA ASN A 250 9.91 -1.93 13.37
C ASN A 250 10.59 -1.83 12.01
N ASN A 251 10.18 -2.71 11.09
CA ASN A 251 10.30 -2.48 9.66
C ASN A 251 9.02 -2.95 8.95
N ILE A 252 8.50 -2.15 8.02
CA ILE A 252 7.28 -2.45 7.27
C ILE A 252 7.53 -2.72 5.78
N HIS A 253 8.58 -2.14 5.20
CA HIS A 253 9.01 -2.38 3.83
C HIS A 253 10.28 -3.24 3.82
N PRO A 254 10.17 -4.53 3.50
CA PRO A 254 11.22 -5.49 3.73
C PRO A 254 12.29 -5.51 2.63
N ASP A 255 12.05 -4.83 1.50
CA ASP A 255 13.07 -4.55 0.49
C ASP A 255 13.97 -3.36 0.89
N GLU A 256 13.69 -2.71 2.03
CA GLU A 256 14.52 -1.70 2.73
C GLU A 256 15.31 -2.44 3.82
N VAL A 257 16.31 -3.18 3.37
CA VAL A 257 16.74 -4.41 4.02
C VAL A 257 17.47 -4.19 5.34
N GLU A 258 18.11 -3.03 5.48
CA GLU A 258 18.89 -2.60 6.64
C GLU A 258 18.05 -2.61 7.92
N GLY A 259 16.77 -2.21 7.84
CA GLY A 259 15.90 -2.09 9.01
C GLY A 259 15.53 -3.43 9.63
N VAL A 260 15.46 -4.48 8.80
CA VAL A 260 15.24 -5.85 9.28
C VAL A 260 16.49 -6.38 9.97
N ASP A 261 17.66 -6.18 9.35
CA ASP A 261 18.91 -6.76 9.80
C ASP A 261 19.46 -6.02 11.05
N ALA A 262 19.31 -4.69 11.12
CA ALA A 262 19.71 -3.88 12.26
C ALA A 262 18.95 -4.27 13.55
N GLN A 263 17.68 -4.67 13.43
CA GLN A 263 16.92 -5.19 14.57
C GLN A 263 17.50 -6.48 15.13
N VAL A 264 18.05 -7.36 14.28
CA VAL A 264 18.70 -8.60 14.74
C VAL A 264 19.99 -8.28 15.48
N GLU A 265 20.75 -7.29 15.02
CA GLU A 265 21.95 -6.82 15.71
C GLU A 265 21.63 -6.18 17.05
N LEU A 266 20.66 -5.27 17.10
CA LEU A 266 20.23 -4.65 18.36
C LEU A 266 19.72 -5.69 19.36
N LEU A 267 18.94 -6.68 18.91
CA LEU A 267 18.54 -7.81 19.75
C LEU A 267 19.76 -8.55 20.28
N ARG A 268 20.76 -8.83 19.42
CA ARG A 268 22.00 -9.51 19.80
C ARG A 268 22.77 -8.72 20.85
N GLU A 269 23.04 -7.45 20.62
CA GLU A 269 23.79 -6.60 21.55
C GLU A 269 23.09 -6.53 22.92
N PHE A 270 21.80 -6.15 22.96
CA PHE A 270 21.07 -6.02 24.22
C PHE A 270 20.76 -7.36 24.89
N ALA A 271 20.80 -8.50 24.20
CA ALA A 271 20.62 -9.81 24.81
C ALA A 271 21.93 -10.41 25.32
N LEU A 272 23.07 -10.12 24.68
CA LEU A 272 24.33 -10.84 24.91
C LEU A 272 25.38 -10.03 25.67
N GLU A 273 25.47 -8.72 25.46
CA GLU A 273 26.58 -7.92 25.98
C GLU A 273 26.28 -7.36 27.39
N GLU A 274 27.29 -7.25 28.24
CA GLU A 274 27.19 -6.55 29.54
C GLU A 274 27.20 -5.03 29.36
N GLU A 275 28.06 -4.55 28.45
CA GLU A 275 28.21 -3.14 28.09
C GLU A 275 28.24 -2.99 26.57
N ILE A 276 27.56 -1.97 26.03
CA ILE A 276 27.57 -1.63 24.61
C ILE A 276 28.23 -0.27 24.43
N THR A 277 29.33 -0.21 23.68
CA THR A 277 30.05 1.04 23.40
C THR A 277 29.85 1.45 21.94
N PHE A 278 29.40 2.70 21.73
CA PHE A 278 29.19 3.27 20.40
C PHE A 278 29.60 4.74 20.34
N THR A 279 29.74 5.27 19.13
CA THR A 279 30.13 6.68 18.93
C THR A 279 28.93 7.55 18.60
N THR A 280 28.86 8.73 19.21
CA THR A 280 27.99 9.83 18.75
C THR A 280 28.87 10.91 18.12
N GLN A 281 28.39 11.56 17.05
CA GLN A 281 29.12 12.63 16.39
C GLN A 281 28.26 13.88 16.25
N ASP A 282 28.80 15.05 16.62
CA ASP A 282 28.13 16.33 16.38
C ASP A 282 28.09 16.63 14.87
N PRO A 283 26.90 16.85 14.28
CA PRO A 283 26.77 17.01 12.83
C PRO A 283 27.44 18.27 12.29
N ASN A 284 27.66 19.30 13.12
CA ASN A 284 28.25 20.59 12.74
C ASN A 284 29.77 20.62 12.95
N THR A 285 30.25 20.18 14.11
CA THR A 285 31.68 20.25 14.47
C THR A 285 32.46 19.00 14.05
N LYS A 286 31.76 17.88 13.79
CA LYS A 286 32.33 16.54 13.57
C LYS A 286 33.11 16.00 14.77
N GLU A 287 32.84 16.52 15.96
CA GLU A 287 33.41 16.00 17.21
C GLU A 287 32.74 14.67 17.57
N GLU A 288 33.56 13.65 17.82
CA GLU A 288 33.11 12.31 18.20
C GLU A 288 33.21 12.11 19.71
N THR A 289 32.18 11.52 20.29
CA THR A 289 32.10 11.14 21.71
C THR A 289 31.77 9.66 21.82
N GLU A 290 32.60 8.92 22.55
CA GLU A 290 32.33 7.52 22.89
C GLU A 290 31.33 7.46 24.04
N VAL A 291 30.26 6.68 23.85
CA VAL A 291 29.21 6.44 24.84
C VAL A 291 29.19 4.95 25.15
N THR A 292 29.01 4.61 26.44
CA THR A 292 28.87 3.20 26.87
C THR A 292 27.59 3.05 27.66
N LEU A 293 26.74 2.11 27.23
CA LEU A 293 25.52 1.70 27.92
C LEU A 293 25.80 0.47 28.77
N ASN A 294 25.43 0.50 30.04
CA ASN A 294 25.31 -0.73 30.84
C ASN A 294 23.96 -1.36 30.55
N VAL A 295 23.95 -2.60 30.04
CA VAL A 295 22.70 -3.20 29.54
C VAL A 295 21.72 -3.51 30.66
N ASP A 296 22.18 -3.88 31.86
CA ASP A 296 21.28 -4.16 32.98
C ASP A 296 20.59 -2.87 33.46
N GLU A 297 21.32 -1.74 33.50
CA GLU A 297 20.74 -0.42 33.79
C GLU A 297 19.72 0.00 32.71
N VAL A 298 20.00 -0.28 31.43
CA VAL A 298 19.04 -0.05 30.34
C VAL A 298 17.76 -0.88 30.56
N LEU A 299 17.88 -2.18 30.88
CA LEU A 299 16.73 -3.08 31.07
C LEU A 299 15.95 -2.81 32.38
N ASP A 300 16.55 -2.09 33.33
CA ASP A 300 15.83 -1.54 34.47
C ASP A 300 14.83 -0.44 34.06
N ASP A 301 15.08 0.23 32.93
CA ASP A 301 14.29 1.33 32.40
C ASP A 301 13.33 0.92 31.29
N VAL A 302 13.70 -0.05 30.43
CA VAL A 302 12.96 -0.33 29.20
C VAL A 302 12.58 -1.80 28.98
N ILE A 303 11.55 -2.00 28.16
CA ILE A 303 11.22 -3.28 27.52
C ILE A 303 11.41 -3.09 26.02
N PHE A 304 12.25 -3.90 25.38
CA PHE A 304 12.41 -3.86 23.93
C PHE A 304 11.41 -4.77 23.25
N LEU A 305 10.79 -4.25 22.19
CA LEU A 305 9.83 -4.95 21.34
C LEU A 305 10.34 -4.90 19.89
N TYR A 306 10.77 -6.04 19.37
CA TYR A 306 11.31 -6.17 18.01
C TYR A 306 10.25 -6.80 17.10
N LEU A 307 9.82 -6.05 16.08
CA LEU A 307 9.02 -6.57 14.97
C LEU A 307 9.86 -6.50 13.69
N PHE A 308 10.59 -7.58 13.45
CA PHE A 308 11.64 -7.65 12.42
C PHE A 308 11.15 -7.30 11.03
N THR A 309 9.95 -7.76 10.67
CA THR A 309 9.27 -7.29 9.46
C THR A 309 7.76 -7.48 9.58
N SER A 310 7.00 -6.45 9.25
CA SER A 310 5.54 -6.52 9.13
C SER A 310 5.08 -7.20 7.83
N ASN A 311 5.99 -7.37 6.85
CA ASN A 311 5.70 -7.90 5.53
C ASN A 311 6.61 -9.10 5.17
N PRO A 312 6.45 -10.26 5.82
CA PRO A 312 7.20 -11.48 5.47
C PRO A 312 7.16 -11.85 3.98
N ASP A 313 6.01 -11.67 3.34
CA ASP A 313 5.81 -12.01 1.93
C ASP A 313 6.67 -11.13 1.02
N GLY A 314 6.70 -9.82 1.31
CA GLY A 314 7.58 -8.88 0.64
C GLY A 314 9.05 -9.17 0.87
N ARG A 315 9.46 -9.66 2.06
CA ARG A 315 10.87 -10.04 2.33
C ARG A 315 11.31 -11.19 1.45
N VAL A 316 10.44 -12.19 1.28
CA VAL A 316 10.73 -13.36 0.43
C VAL A 316 10.72 -12.97 -1.05
N ALA A 317 9.78 -12.12 -1.47
CA ALA A 317 9.66 -11.69 -2.86
C ALA A 317 10.61 -10.54 -3.25
N ASN A 318 11.28 -9.92 -2.28
CA ASN A 318 12.04 -8.68 -2.43
C ASN A 318 11.18 -7.55 -3.03
N THR A 319 10.02 -7.32 -2.42
CA THR A 319 9.06 -6.29 -2.80
C THR A 319 8.64 -5.44 -1.61
N ARG A 320 8.50 -4.13 -1.85
CA ARG A 320 7.88 -3.19 -0.92
C ARG A 320 6.47 -3.60 -0.48
N ALA A 321 5.63 -3.95 -1.47
CA ALA A 321 4.25 -4.35 -1.24
C ALA A 321 4.12 -5.78 -0.70
N ASN A 322 3.00 -6.08 -0.02
CA ASN A 322 2.65 -7.44 0.40
C ASN A 322 2.19 -8.31 -0.79
N ALA A 323 1.83 -9.58 -0.53
CA ALA A 323 1.38 -10.51 -1.59
C ALA A 323 0.10 -10.07 -2.32
N ASN A 324 -0.73 -9.22 -1.70
CA ASN A 324 -1.89 -8.61 -2.36
C ASN A 324 -1.55 -7.35 -3.16
N GLY A 325 -0.29 -6.91 -3.16
CA GLY A 325 0.17 -5.71 -3.87
C GLY A 325 -0.16 -4.39 -3.15
N PHE A 326 -0.32 -4.42 -1.83
CA PHE A 326 -0.54 -3.22 -1.00
C PHE A 326 0.76 -2.75 -0.36
N ASP A 327 1.00 -1.44 -0.40
CA ASP A 327 1.95 -0.78 0.50
C ASP A 327 1.32 -0.74 1.89
N LEU A 328 1.91 -1.47 2.85
CA LEU A 328 1.36 -1.57 4.21
C LEU A 328 1.56 -0.27 5.00
N ASN A 329 2.56 0.55 4.67
CA ASN A 329 2.74 1.88 5.22
C ASN A 329 1.79 2.91 4.57
N ARG A 330 0.71 2.44 3.95
CA ARG A 330 -0.45 3.21 3.51
C ARG A 330 -1.76 2.63 4.05
N ASP A 331 -1.69 1.62 4.92
CA ASP A 331 -2.84 0.85 5.39
C ASP A 331 -3.08 0.94 6.90
N ASN A 332 -2.19 1.52 7.72
CA ASN A 332 -2.29 1.42 9.20
C ASN A 332 -3.64 1.87 9.79
N ALA A 333 -4.17 3.00 9.35
CA ALA A 333 -5.52 3.42 9.75
C ALA A 333 -6.61 2.59 9.06
N TYR A 334 -6.41 2.21 7.80
CA TYR A 334 -7.44 1.52 7.02
C TYR A 334 -7.65 0.07 7.44
N GLN A 335 -6.56 -0.63 7.78
CA GLN A 335 -6.49 -2.03 8.18
C GLN A 335 -7.20 -2.97 7.21
N THR A 336 -6.96 -2.80 5.93
CA THR A 336 -7.53 -3.65 4.88
C THR A 336 -6.75 -4.95 4.70
N GLN A 337 -5.48 -4.96 5.11
CA GLN A 337 -4.58 -6.12 5.05
C GLN A 337 -4.47 -6.81 6.40
N VAL A 338 -4.26 -8.13 6.37
CA VAL A 338 -4.21 -8.97 7.59
C VAL A 338 -2.95 -8.68 8.40
N GLU A 339 -1.82 -8.39 7.74
CA GLU A 339 -0.57 -8.00 8.40
C GLU A 339 -0.78 -6.75 9.26
N THR A 340 -1.36 -5.71 8.67
CA THR A 340 -1.66 -4.44 9.36
C THR A 340 -2.58 -4.62 10.56
N GLN A 341 -3.64 -5.43 10.43
CA GLN A 341 -4.57 -5.69 11.54
C GLN A 341 -3.87 -6.31 12.75
N GLN A 342 -3.00 -7.29 12.51
CA GLN A 342 -2.28 -8.03 13.55
C GLN A 342 -1.20 -7.17 14.22
N VAL A 343 -0.45 -6.39 13.42
CA VAL A 343 0.58 -5.48 13.94
C VAL A 343 -0.05 -4.35 14.77
N ASN A 344 -1.14 -3.75 14.30
CA ASN A 344 -1.77 -2.63 15.01
C ASN A 344 -2.48 -3.06 16.30
N GLU A 345 -2.98 -4.29 16.37
CA GLU A 345 -3.45 -4.87 17.63
C GLU A 345 -2.32 -5.00 18.66
N LEU A 346 -1.10 -5.33 18.22
CA LEU A 346 0.08 -5.32 19.10
C LEU A 346 0.52 -3.92 19.51
N ILE A 347 0.47 -2.94 18.60
CA ILE A 347 0.72 -1.52 18.94
C ILE A 347 -0.28 -1.06 20.01
N ALA A 348 -1.55 -1.44 19.89
CA ALA A 348 -2.57 -1.13 20.90
C ALA A 348 -2.29 -1.80 22.24
N LYS A 349 -1.96 -3.10 22.22
CA LYS A 349 -1.61 -3.89 23.41
C LYS A 349 -0.42 -3.31 24.16
N TRP A 350 0.62 -2.90 23.44
CA TRP A 350 1.87 -2.46 24.05
C TRP A 350 1.96 -0.96 24.27
N THR A 351 1.29 -0.13 23.48
CA THR A 351 1.30 1.35 23.61
C THR A 351 2.72 1.88 23.91
N PRO A 352 3.70 1.65 23.01
CA PRO A 352 5.10 1.93 23.30
C PRO A 352 5.35 3.42 23.56
N LEU A 353 6.35 3.76 24.38
CA LEU A 353 6.75 5.16 24.54
C LEU A 353 7.44 5.65 23.27
N SER A 354 8.40 4.88 22.76
CA SER A 354 9.15 5.21 21.56
C SER A 354 8.91 4.17 20.48
N PHE A 355 8.63 4.62 19.26
CA PHE A 355 8.36 3.77 18.10
C PHE A 355 9.30 4.17 16.97
N ILE A 356 10.22 3.27 16.63
CA ILE A 356 11.27 3.48 15.61
C ILE A 356 10.93 2.60 14.42
N ASP A 357 10.48 3.22 13.34
CA ASP A 357 10.17 2.56 12.07
C ASP A 357 11.33 2.76 11.11
N MET A 358 12.08 1.69 10.82
CA MET A 358 13.30 1.73 10.03
C MET A 358 13.01 1.47 8.55
N HIS A 359 13.31 2.47 7.70
CA HIS A 359 13.00 2.54 6.27
C HIS A 359 14.21 2.93 5.38
N GLY A 360 14.00 2.87 4.06
CA GLY A 360 14.85 3.42 3.01
C GLY A 360 14.06 3.58 1.69
N TYR A 361 14.44 4.38 0.70
CA TYR A 361 15.61 5.20 0.62
C TYR A 361 15.19 6.60 0.19
N VAL A 362 15.69 7.60 0.91
CA VAL A 362 15.55 9.02 0.55
C VAL A 362 16.93 9.63 0.39
N ASN A 363 17.03 10.74 -0.34
CA ASN A 363 18.33 11.39 -0.50
C ASN A 363 18.77 12.08 0.81
N GLY A 364 19.54 11.35 1.61
CA GLY A 364 20.07 11.76 2.92
C GLY A 364 19.51 10.89 4.06
N PHE A 365 20.15 10.96 5.22
CA PHE A 365 19.69 10.23 6.41
C PHE A 365 18.61 11.04 7.13
N LEU A 366 17.34 10.71 6.88
CA LEU A 366 16.18 11.45 7.38
C LEU A 366 15.66 10.80 8.65
N ILE A 367 15.36 11.64 9.65
CA ILE A 367 14.76 11.18 10.91
C ILE A 367 13.63 12.14 11.28
N GLU A 368 12.41 11.62 11.35
CA GLU A 368 11.22 12.38 11.75
C GLU A 368 11.37 13.01 13.14
N PRO A 369 10.73 14.16 13.44
CA PRO A 369 9.36 14.52 13.06
C PRO A 369 9.16 15.21 11.69
N THR A 370 7.90 15.21 11.26
CA THR A 370 7.36 15.67 9.96
C THR A 370 7.15 17.19 9.86
N THR A 371 6.97 17.70 8.66
CA THR A 371 6.46 19.07 8.41
C THR A 371 4.96 19.15 8.70
N PRO A 372 4.35 20.34 8.88
CA PRO A 372 2.90 20.49 8.81
C PRO A 372 2.37 20.20 7.38
N PRO A 373 1.05 20.06 7.19
CA PRO A 373 0.01 20.08 8.22
C PRO A 373 0.04 18.83 9.10
N HIS A 374 -0.37 19.00 10.36
CA HIS A 374 -0.35 17.94 11.37
C HIS A 374 -1.77 17.44 11.65
N ASN A 375 -1.97 16.14 11.86
CA ASN A 375 -3.28 15.62 12.22
C ASN A 375 -3.77 16.27 13.53
N PRO A 376 -4.97 16.90 13.56
CA PRO A 376 -5.45 17.67 14.72
C PRO A 376 -5.68 16.82 15.97
N ASN A 377 -5.65 15.49 15.85
CA ASN A 377 -5.86 14.55 16.94
C ASN A 377 -4.61 14.30 17.80
N PHE A 378 -3.46 14.80 17.39
CA PHE A 378 -2.23 14.71 18.16
C PHE A 378 -2.18 15.75 19.29
N GLU A 379 -1.39 15.44 20.32
CA GLU A 379 -1.06 16.36 21.42
C GLU A 379 0.39 16.86 21.20
N TYR A 380 0.59 17.56 20.09
CA TYR A 380 1.91 17.94 19.56
C TYR A 380 2.79 18.73 20.55
N ASP A 381 2.19 19.51 21.45
CA ASP A 381 2.93 20.26 22.47
C ASP A 381 3.67 19.37 23.47
N LEU A 382 3.22 18.12 23.66
CA LEU A 382 3.84 17.12 24.53
C LEU A 382 4.81 16.20 23.79
N LEU A 383 4.66 16.06 22.47
CA LEU A 383 5.44 15.15 21.63
C LEU A 383 6.62 15.85 20.94
N HIS A 384 6.37 17.02 20.33
CA HIS A 384 7.25 17.66 19.37
C HIS A 384 8.70 17.85 19.83
N GLY A 385 8.91 18.46 21.00
CA GLY A 385 10.25 18.75 21.50
C GLY A 385 11.06 17.49 21.77
N ASN A 386 10.41 16.46 22.33
CA ASN A 386 11.06 15.18 22.61
C ASN A 386 11.37 14.41 21.33
N MET A 387 10.49 14.45 20.33
CA MET A 387 10.77 13.85 19.02
C MET A 387 11.98 14.52 18.35
N ILE A 388 12.09 15.86 18.37
CA ILE A 388 13.27 16.56 17.82
C ILE A 388 14.56 16.12 18.54
N ASN A 389 14.54 16.06 19.87
CA ASN A 389 15.73 15.69 20.64
C ASN A 389 16.10 14.21 20.43
N GLN A 390 15.12 13.31 20.38
CA GLN A 390 15.34 11.90 20.08
C GLN A 390 15.88 11.71 18.65
N ALA A 391 15.36 12.47 17.68
CA ALA A 391 15.85 12.45 16.31
C ALA A 391 17.32 12.88 16.21
N HIS A 392 17.73 13.91 16.96
CA HIS A 392 19.13 14.29 17.07
C HIS A 392 19.99 13.18 17.68
N ALA A 393 19.54 12.54 18.76
CA ALA A 393 20.27 11.43 19.38
C ALA A 393 20.47 10.24 18.42
N MET A 394 19.40 9.86 17.71
CA MET A 394 19.46 8.83 16.67
C MET A 394 20.42 9.22 15.53
N GLY A 395 20.30 10.45 15.02
CA GLY A 395 21.12 10.95 13.92
C GLY A 395 22.60 11.01 14.27
N GLN A 396 22.95 11.56 15.44
CA GLN A 396 24.32 11.67 15.93
C GLN A 396 24.97 10.29 16.13
N ALA A 397 24.23 9.33 16.66
CA ALA A 397 24.71 7.96 16.80
C ALA A 397 24.82 7.26 15.43
N GLY A 398 23.85 7.45 14.54
CA GLY A 398 23.88 6.86 13.20
C GLY A 398 25.08 7.34 12.36
N ILE A 399 25.36 8.64 12.32
CA ILE A 399 26.56 9.16 11.63
C ILE A 399 27.86 8.84 12.38
N GLY A 400 27.81 8.69 13.71
CA GLY A 400 28.98 8.31 14.50
C GLY A 400 29.44 6.86 14.30
N ASN A 401 28.53 5.97 13.88
CA ASN A 401 28.83 4.54 13.67
C ASN A 401 28.88 4.15 12.17
N SER A 402 28.72 5.11 11.25
CA SER A 402 28.76 4.90 9.80
C SER A 402 29.72 5.90 9.13
N ASN A 403 29.84 5.83 7.80
CA ASN A 403 30.53 6.81 6.97
C ASN A 403 29.56 7.87 6.40
N LEU A 404 28.29 7.86 6.82
CA LEU A 404 27.35 8.93 6.51
C LEU A 404 27.84 10.20 7.21
N ASP A 405 27.92 11.30 6.46
CA ASP A 405 28.48 12.55 6.96
C ASP A 405 27.42 13.48 7.57
N SER A 406 26.14 13.17 7.43
CA SER A 406 25.05 14.05 7.83
C SER A 406 23.73 13.29 8.00
N TYR A 407 22.85 13.89 8.80
CA TYR A 407 21.44 13.54 8.92
C TYR A 407 20.63 14.83 8.95
N PHE A 408 19.34 14.73 8.68
CA PHE A 408 18.42 15.86 8.76
C PHE A 408 17.06 15.48 9.34
N ILE A 409 16.38 16.49 9.86
CA ILE A 409 15.03 16.37 10.41
C ILE A 409 14.07 17.16 9.51
N PRO A 410 13.07 16.54 8.86
CA PRO A 410 12.18 17.20 7.91
C PRO A 410 11.56 18.48 8.47
N LYS A 411 11.07 18.43 9.72
CA LYS A 411 10.49 19.58 10.40
C LYS A 411 11.39 20.82 10.50
N LEU A 412 12.71 20.62 10.54
CA LEU A 412 13.69 21.71 10.69
C LEU A 412 14.18 22.24 9.34
N GLU A 413 14.13 21.42 8.29
CA GLU A 413 14.79 21.71 7.01
C GLU A 413 13.82 21.91 5.84
N TRP A 414 12.61 21.37 5.93
CA TRP A 414 11.61 21.42 4.87
C TRP A 414 10.42 22.31 5.25
N GLU A 415 9.87 22.99 4.25
CA GLU A 415 8.67 23.83 4.40
C GLU A 415 7.39 22.99 4.44
N ASP A 416 7.21 22.12 3.45
CA ASP A 416 6.07 21.22 3.30
C ASP A 416 6.44 19.90 2.59
N GLY A 417 5.44 19.02 2.41
CA GLY A 417 5.51 17.82 1.57
C GLY A 417 6.06 16.56 2.24
N TRP A 418 6.29 16.58 3.56
CA TRP A 418 6.57 15.40 4.39
C TRP A 418 5.76 15.50 5.67
N ASP A 419 4.44 15.46 5.54
CA ASP A 419 3.48 15.71 6.60
C ASP A 419 2.99 14.42 7.28
N ASP A 420 2.40 14.55 8.47
CA ASP A 420 1.76 13.48 9.24
C ASP A 420 0.25 13.71 9.39
N MET A 421 -0.38 14.41 8.45
CA MET A 421 -1.83 14.64 8.49
C MET A 421 -2.60 13.32 8.34
N THR A 422 -2.09 12.40 7.53
CA THR A 422 -2.66 11.06 7.40
C THR A 422 -2.18 10.12 8.50
N PRO A 423 -3.07 9.38 9.19
CA PRO A 423 -2.68 8.36 10.16
C PRO A 423 -2.34 7.01 9.49
N ALA A 424 -2.05 7.00 8.18
CA ALA A 424 -1.81 5.78 7.41
C ALA A 424 -0.40 5.19 7.57
N TYR A 425 0.57 5.99 8.05
CA TYR A 425 1.95 5.53 8.26
C TYR A 425 2.10 4.89 9.64
N THR A 426 2.94 3.87 9.81
CA THR A 426 3.01 3.10 11.07
C THR A 426 3.54 3.95 12.22
N ALA A 427 4.62 4.71 12.02
CA ALA A 427 5.14 5.65 13.00
C ALA A 427 4.08 6.69 13.42
N VAL A 428 3.39 7.29 12.45
CA VAL A 428 2.33 8.28 12.69
C VAL A 428 1.10 7.65 13.38
N PHE A 429 0.72 6.43 13.01
CA PHE A 429 -0.35 5.69 13.67
C PHE A 429 -0.02 5.43 15.15
N SER A 430 1.24 5.10 15.47
CA SER A 430 1.70 4.92 16.86
C SER A 430 1.57 6.20 17.69
N MET A 431 1.70 7.40 17.09
CA MET A 431 1.50 8.67 17.79
C MET A 431 0.06 8.83 18.31
N LEU A 432 -0.94 8.23 17.64
CA LEU A 432 -2.33 8.18 18.16
C LEU A 432 -2.46 7.32 19.41
N HIS A 433 -1.47 6.47 19.70
CA HIS A 433 -1.33 5.73 20.94
C HIS A 433 -0.49 6.47 21.99
N GLY A 434 0.02 7.67 21.69
CA GLY A 434 0.85 8.48 22.60
C GLY A 434 2.35 8.20 22.48
N SER A 435 2.80 7.57 21.40
CA SER A 435 4.22 7.27 21.16
C SER A 435 4.99 8.46 20.55
N LEU A 436 6.29 8.51 20.80
CA LEU A 436 7.27 9.25 19.99
C LEU A 436 7.53 8.41 18.73
N GLY A 437 6.78 8.67 17.67
CA GLY A 437 6.85 7.94 16.41
C GLY A 437 7.91 8.52 15.46
N HIS A 438 8.80 7.67 14.96
CA HIS A 438 9.85 8.08 14.03
C HIS A 438 9.91 7.16 12.82
N THR A 439 9.66 7.71 11.63
CA THR A 439 10.23 7.14 10.40
C THR A 439 11.71 7.53 10.32
N VAL A 440 12.57 6.53 10.15
CA VAL A 440 14.02 6.66 9.99
C VAL A 440 14.37 6.14 8.60
N GLU A 441 14.78 7.02 7.68
CA GLU A 441 15.10 6.67 6.29
C GLU A 441 16.60 6.77 6.05
N VAL A 442 17.23 5.67 5.64
CA VAL A 442 18.64 5.69 5.23
C VAL A 442 18.81 6.01 3.74
N PRO A 443 19.96 6.57 3.31
CA PRO A 443 20.14 6.98 1.93
C PRO A 443 20.51 5.86 0.95
N GLU A 444 21.06 4.75 1.44
CA GLU A 444 21.66 3.73 0.58
C GLU A 444 21.27 2.32 1.00
N LEU A 445 21.16 1.42 0.02
CA LEU A 445 21.14 -0.02 0.31
C LEU A 445 22.59 -0.50 0.40
N GLY A 446 23.10 -0.75 1.62
CA GLY A 446 24.49 -1.15 1.84
C GLY A 446 24.94 -1.18 3.31
N GLN A 447 26.17 -1.67 3.52
CA GLN A 447 26.78 -1.87 4.85
C GLN A 447 26.77 -0.60 5.71
N ASP A 448 26.96 0.57 5.10
CA ASP A 448 27.09 1.82 5.82
C ASP A 448 25.76 2.30 6.41
N SER A 449 24.70 2.21 5.63
CA SER A 449 23.33 2.49 6.08
C SER A 449 22.84 1.47 7.11
N TYR A 450 23.24 0.20 6.99
CA TYR A 450 23.03 -0.78 8.05
C TYR A 450 23.64 -0.32 9.39
N ARG A 451 24.90 0.12 9.39
CA ARG A 451 25.56 0.64 10.62
C ARG A 451 24.87 1.90 11.15
N ALA A 452 24.41 2.78 10.26
CA ALA A 452 23.67 3.96 10.65
C ALA A 452 22.34 3.61 11.36
N MET A 453 21.63 2.57 10.90
CA MET A 453 20.41 2.10 11.54
C MET A 453 20.65 1.46 12.91
N VAL A 454 21.72 0.67 13.07
CA VAL A 454 22.13 0.16 14.39
C VAL A 454 22.43 1.33 15.32
N GLY A 455 23.22 2.30 14.85
CA GLY A 455 23.50 3.54 15.59
C GLY A 455 22.23 4.30 15.98
N ALA A 456 21.24 4.41 15.08
CA ALA A 456 19.96 5.04 15.38
C ALA A 456 19.22 4.33 16.52
N GLY A 457 19.17 2.99 16.52
CA GLY A 457 18.58 2.21 17.61
C GLY A 457 19.26 2.45 18.96
N LEU A 458 20.60 2.52 18.97
CA LEU A 458 21.39 2.82 20.17
C LEU A 458 21.17 4.26 20.67
N GLY A 459 21.17 5.24 19.75
CA GLY A 459 20.90 6.65 20.07
C GLY A 459 19.49 6.88 20.61
N ALA A 460 18.48 6.21 20.04
CA ALA A 460 17.12 6.23 20.58
C ALA A 460 17.05 5.64 21.98
N THR A 461 17.72 4.51 22.21
CA THR A 461 17.76 3.85 23.52
C THR A 461 18.39 4.76 24.57
N LEU A 462 19.57 5.32 24.28
CA LEU A 462 20.26 6.26 25.15
C LEU A 462 19.35 7.43 25.54
N PHE A 463 18.70 8.05 24.55
CA PHE A 463 17.80 9.18 24.80
C PHE A 463 16.63 8.79 25.71
N VAL A 464 16.00 7.64 25.47
CA VAL A 464 14.88 7.17 26.30
C VAL A 464 15.32 6.88 27.73
N THR A 465 16.45 6.21 27.93
CA THR A 465 16.95 5.88 29.28
C THR A 465 17.34 7.12 30.06
N GLU A 466 18.02 8.09 29.43
CA GLU A 466 18.43 9.33 30.10
C GLU A 466 17.26 10.24 30.50
N ASN A 467 16.12 10.11 29.80
CA ASN A 467 14.97 11.02 29.95
C ASN A 467 13.67 10.31 30.37
N LYS A 468 13.75 9.04 30.83
CA LYS A 468 12.60 8.15 31.07
C LYS A 468 11.42 8.80 31.77
N ASP A 469 11.66 9.41 32.93
CA ASP A 469 10.62 10.00 33.77
C ASP A 469 9.89 11.16 33.08
N GLU A 470 10.62 12.03 32.38
CA GLU A 470 10.03 13.16 31.65
C GLU A 470 9.20 12.67 30.46
N LEU A 471 9.76 11.76 29.67
CA LEU A 471 9.07 11.25 28.48
C LEU A 471 7.80 10.49 28.86
N TYR A 472 7.87 9.62 29.86
CA TYR A 472 6.70 8.88 30.33
C TYR A 472 5.66 9.78 30.98
N ALA A 473 6.08 10.82 31.73
CA ALA A 473 5.15 11.83 32.23
C ALA A 473 4.44 12.57 31.09
N ASN A 474 5.12 12.89 29.98
CA ASN A 474 4.47 13.50 28.83
C ASN A 474 3.46 12.57 28.15
N GLN A 475 3.78 11.28 28.00
CA GLN A 475 2.84 10.27 27.50
C GLN A 475 1.61 10.15 28.43
N LEU A 476 1.81 10.12 29.75
CA LEU A 476 0.71 10.10 30.71
C LEU A 476 -0.15 11.36 30.63
N ARG A 477 0.43 12.55 30.36
CA ARG A 477 -0.33 13.79 30.14
C ARG A 477 -1.20 13.73 28.89
N VAL A 478 -0.75 13.06 27.82
CA VAL A 478 -1.60 12.79 26.64
C VAL A 478 -2.83 11.99 27.06
N PHE A 479 -2.63 10.92 27.84
CA PHE A 479 -3.74 10.08 28.33
C PHE A 479 -4.63 10.81 29.33
N GLU A 480 -4.06 11.61 30.22
CA GLU A 480 -4.78 12.41 31.22
C GLU A 480 -5.70 13.41 30.55
N ARG A 481 -5.21 14.16 29.55
CA ARG A 481 -6.06 15.03 28.75
C ARG A 481 -7.23 14.22 28.22
N GLY A 482 -6.94 13.07 27.61
CA GLY A 482 -7.88 12.04 27.12
C GLY A 482 -9.01 11.73 28.09
N VAL A 483 -8.66 11.16 29.24
CA VAL A 483 -9.56 10.75 30.32
C VAL A 483 -10.38 11.93 30.86
N ASN A 484 -9.80 13.12 30.92
CA ASN A 484 -10.46 14.32 31.40
C ASN A 484 -11.36 15.00 30.35
N GLY A 485 -11.40 14.51 29.11
CA GLY A 485 -12.13 15.15 28.00
C GLY A 485 -11.55 16.52 27.61
N GLU A 486 -10.31 16.80 27.98
CA GLU A 486 -9.68 18.10 27.82
C GLU A 486 -9.17 18.34 26.38
N ASP A 487 -9.66 19.39 25.73
CA ASP A 487 -9.08 19.96 24.51
C ASP A 487 -8.16 21.14 24.86
N ASN A 488 -6.93 20.81 25.21
CA ASN A 488 -5.94 21.77 25.69
C ASN A 488 -5.51 22.72 24.55
N ARG A 489 -5.45 24.03 24.85
CA ARG A 489 -5.11 25.07 23.87
C ARG A 489 -3.61 25.19 23.55
N ALA A 490 -2.74 24.57 24.35
CA ALA A 490 -1.29 24.61 24.13
C ALA A 490 -0.86 23.94 22.82
N VAL A 491 -1.67 22.99 22.32
CA VAL A 491 -1.47 22.36 21.00
C VAL A 491 -1.65 23.32 19.83
N ASP A 492 -2.47 24.38 20.00
CA ASP A 492 -2.96 25.18 18.88
C ASP A 492 -1.81 25.81 18.08
N GLN A 493 -0.71 26.18 18.74
CA GLN A 493 0.48 26.79 18.11
C GLN A 493 1.14 25.91 17.04
N TYR A 494 0.94 24.59 17.09
CA TYR A 494 1.52 23.64 16.14
C TYR A 494 0.63 23.44 14.91
N TYR A 495 -0.66 23.75 15.00
CA TYR A 495 -1.60 23.67 13.89
C TYR A 495 -1.62 24.98 13.13
N VAL A 496 -0.90 24.98 12.01
CA VAL A 496 -0.70 26.15 11.13
C VAL A 496 -1.32 25.91 9.76
N ASN A 497 -1.71 27.00 9.10
CA ASN A 497 -2.06 26.97 7.67
C ASN A 497 -0.80 27.02 6.79
N ALA A 498 -0.96 26.93 5.47
CA ALA A 498 0.15 26.98 4.52
C ALA A 498 0.92 28.31 4.53
N ALA A 499 0.35 29.39 5.10
CA ALA A 499 1.04 30.68 5.29
C ALA A 499 1.86 30.72 6.60
N GLY A 500 1.88 29.64 7.37
CA GLY A 500 2.56 29.55 8.67
C GLY A 500 1.81 30.25 9.81
N GLU A 501 0.55 30.64 9.60
CA GLU A 501 -0.27 31.27 10.63
C GLU A 501 -0.91 30.20 11.52
N THR A 502 -0.84 30.41 12.83
CA THR A 502 -1.51 29.54 13.81
C THR A 502 -3.03 29.60 13.64
N ILE A 503 -3.63 28.48 13.25
CA ILE A 503 -5.08 28.30 13.12
C ILE A 503 -5.67 27.49 14.27
N GLY A 504 -4.85 26.67 14.95
CA GLY A 504 -5.31 25.76 15.99
C GLY A 504 -6.22 24.65 15.45
N ARG A 505 -6.77 23.84 16.37
CA ARG A 505 -7.81 22.85 15.99
C ARG A 505 -9.09 23.55 15.51
N VAL A 506 -9.72 23.02 14.47
CA VAL A 506 -10.97 23.55 13.91
C VAL A 506 -12.17 23.10 14.76
N ARG A 507 -12.68 23.99 15.62
CA ARG A 507 -13.75 23.68 16.60
C ARG A 507 -15.17 24.06 16.15
N GLY A 508 -15.29 24.78 15.04
CA GLY A 508 -16.58 25.28 14.55
C GLY A 508 -17.28 26.17 15.57
N GLU A 509 -18.55 25.87 15.88
CA GLU A 509 -19.36 26.58 16.87
C GLU A 509 -19.16 26.06 18.31
N HIS A 510 -18.27 25.09 18.52
CA HIS A 510 -18.06 24.43 19.80
C HIS A 510 -16.81 24.94 20.51
N GLU A 511 -16.82 24.86 21.84
CA GLU A 511 -15.63 25.17 22.65
C GLU A 511 -14.63 24.01 22.65
N ASN A 512 -15.07 22.77 22.48
CA ASN A 512 -14.20 21.59 22.51
C ASN A 512 -14.14 20.97 21.10
N PHE A 513 -12.94 20.64 20.63
CA PHE A 513 -12.74 19.89 19.38
C PHE A 513 -13.39 18.50 19.46
N PHE A 514 -13.17 17.77 20.56
CA PHE A 514 -13.67 16.42 20.77
C PHE A 514 -15.13 16.44 21.28
N PRO A 515 -16.03 15.62 20.73
CA PRO A 515 -17.37 15.47 21.29
C PRO A 515 -17.33 14.72 22.63
N ASP A 516 -18.45 14.70 23.37
CA ASP A 516 -18.54 13.88 24.58
C ASP A 516 -18.69 12.40 24.22
N TYR A 517 -19.44 12.10 23.15
CA TYR A 517 -19.64 10.76 22.63
C TYR A 517 -19.76 10.74 21.11
N TYR A 518 -19.26 9.69 20.48
CA TYR A 518 -19.80 9.22 19.21
C TYR A 518 -20.81 8.10 19.47
N VAL A 519 -22.01 8.22 18.91
CA VAL A 519 -23.06 7.20 19.02
C VAL A 519 -23.21 6.49 17.69
N ILE A 520 -23.15 5.16 17.69
CA ILE A 520 -23.29 4.33 16.50
C ILE A 520 -24.64 3.59 16.62
N PRO A 521 -25.71 4.08 15.92
CA PRO A 521 -27.03 3.46 15.98
C PRO A 521 -27.01 2.03 15.47
N THR A 522 -27.85 1.17 16.05
CA THR A 522 -27.98 -0.25 15.65
C THR A 522 -29.36 -0.62 15.12
N ASP A 523 -30.33 0.30 15.16
CA ASP A 523 -31.64 0.07 14.56
C ASP A 523 -31.68 0.54 13.11
N THR A 524 -32.40 -0.22 12.28
CA THR A 524 -32.44 -0.04 10.82
C THR A 524 -33.16 1.24 10.36
N LYS A 525 -33.66 2.08 11.27
CA LYS A 525 -34.24 3.39 10.90
C LYS A 525 -33.19 4.49 10.90
N GLU A 526 -32.29 4.45 11.86
CA GLU A 526 -31.22 5.44 12.03
C GLU A 526 -29.89 4.96 11.43
N GLN A 527 -29.70 3.64 11.29
CA GLN A 527 -28.48 3.04 10.73
C GLN A 527 -28.68 2.65 9.27
N LYS A 528 -27.89 3.23 8.36
CA LYS A 528 -27.91 2.91 6.93
C LYS A 528 -27.17 1.60 6.60
N ASN A 529 -26.20 1.20 7.41
CA ASN A 529 -25.43 -0.03 7.20
C ASN A 529 -24.96 -0.63 8.55
N LEU A 530 -25.71 -1.59 9.07
CA LEU A 530 -25.40 -2.21 10.36
C LEU A 530 -24.12 -3.05 10.33
N SER A 531 -23.83 -3.74 9.21
CA SER A 531 -22.63 -4.58 9.09
C SER A 531 -21.37 -3.74 9.23
N GLU A 532 -21.28 -2.62 8.51
CA GLU A 532 -20.13 -1.71 8.61
C GLU A 532 -20.05 -0.98 9.96
N ALA A 533 -21.20 -0.67 10.58
CA ALA A 533 -21.23 -0.16 11.94
C ALA A 533 -20.65 -1.14 12.97
N GLU A 534 -20.96 -2.44 12.86
CA GLU A 534 -20.41 -3.48 13.73
C GLU A 534 -18.92 -3.74 13.46
N LYS A 535 -18.49 -3.74 12.19
CA LYS A 535 -17.06 -3.81 11.82
C LYS A 535 -16.27 -2.60 12.35
N MET A 536 -16.87 -1.41 12.36
CA MET A 536 -16.25 -0.23 12.97
C MET A 536 -16.06 -0.40 14.48
N VAL A 537 -17.05 -0.94 15.19
CA VAL A 537 -16.90 -1.21 16.63
C VAL A 537 -15.79 -2.23 16.89
N ASP A 538 -15.70 -3.27 16.07
CA ASP A 538 -14.63 -4.27 16.16
C ASP A 538 -13.25 -3.63 15.93
N TYR A 539 -13.13 -2.78 14.90
CA TYR A 539 -11.93 -1.98 14.64
C TYR A 539 -11.55 -1.13 15.86
N LEU A 540 -12.50 -0.42 16.47
CA LEU A 540 -12.22 0.44 17.63
C LEU A 540 -11.67 -0.38 18.81
N ILE A 541 -12.32 -1.50 19.12
CA ILE A 541 -11.92 -2.39 20.22
C ILE A 541 -10.53 -2.97 19.97
N ARG A 542 -10.26 -3.47 18.76
CA ARG A 542 -8.95 -4.01 18.37
C ARG A 542 -7.81 -3.02 18.60
N ASN A 543 -8.07 -1.74 18.39
CA ASN A 543 -7.07 -0.68 18.60
C ASN A 543 -7.13 -0.05 20.00
N GLY A 544 -7.77 -0.71 20.97
CA GLY A 544 -7.78 -0.30 22.38
C GLY A 544 -8.71 0.87 22.70
N VAL A 545 -9.61 1.26 21.79
CA VAL A 545 -10.66 2.26 22.07
C VAL A 545 -11.79 1.59 22.84
N LYS A 546 -12.16 2.17 23.98
CA LYS A 546 -13.30 1.73 24.78
C LYS A 546 -14.60 2.03 24.06
N VAL A 547 -15.43 1.01 23.92
CA VAL A 547 -16.79 1.11 23.38
C VAL A 547 -17.77 0.53 24.39
N GLU A 548 -18.91 1.19 24.54
CA GLU A 548 -19.99 0.75 25.41
C GLU A 548 -21.27 0.45 24.62
N LYS A 549 -22.23 -0.22 25.25
CA LYS A 549 -23.53 -0.55 24.66
C LYS A 549 -24.66 -0.24 25.62
N THR A 550 -25.68 0.47 25.14
CA THR A 550 -26.81 0.90 25.97
C THR A 550 -27.62 -0.30 26.49
N THR A 551 -27.90 -0.32 27.79
CA THR A 551 -28.68 -1.38 28.46
C THR A 551 -30.19 -1.09 28.47
N LYS A 552 -30.58 0.16 28.20
CA LYS A 552 -31.95 0.65 28.05
C LYS A 552 -31.99 1.79 27.01
N SER A 553 -33.19 2.19 26.59
CA SER A 553 -33.34 3.31 25.65
C SER A 553 -32.96 4.66 26.29
N VAL A 554 -32.28 5.50 25.52
CA VAL A 554 -31.90 6.88 25.86
C VAL A 554 -32.56 7.84 24.87
N HIS A 555 -33.03 9.00 25.33
CA HIS A 555 -33.63 10.01 24.47
C HIS A 555 -32.83 11.30 24.60
N LEU A 556 -32.39 11.85 23.48
CA LEU A 556 -31.57 13.05 23.41
C LEU A 556 -32.02 13.88 22.21
N ASN A 557 -32.36 15.16 22.43
CA ASN A 557 -32.70 16.12 21.37
C ASN A 557 -33.73 15.62 20.33
N GLY A 558 -34.71 14.82 20.79
CA GLY A 558 -35.76 14.24 19.93
C GLY A 558 -35.36 12.92 19.26
N THR A 559 -34.08 12.54 19.28
CA THR A 559 -33.58 11.24 18.82
C THR A 559 -33.70 10.20 19.93
N LYS A 560 -34.19 9.01 19.58
CA LYS A 560 -34.29 7.87 20.50
C LYS A 560 -33.22 6.85 20.16
N TYR A 561 -32.28 6.65 21.06
CA TYR A 561 -31.32 5.56 21.00
C TYR A 561 -31.90 4.31 21.69
N PRO A 562 -32.24 3.24 20.97
CA PRO A 562 -32.76 2.03 21.58
C PRO A 562 -31.69 1.31 22.42
N LYS A 563 -32.14 0.34 23.24
CA LYS A 563 -31.24 -0.61 23.90
C LYS A 563 -30.40 -1.32 22.83
N GLY A 564 -29.10 -1.45 23.07
CA GLY A 564 -28.18 -2.10 22.16
C GLY A 564 -27.48 -1.14 21.18
N THR A 565 -27.65 0.18 21.36
CA THR A 565 -26.89 1.20 20.62
C THR A 565 -25.46 1.23 21.13
N TYR A 566 -24.48 1.31 20.25
CA TYR A 566 -23.07 1.45 20.65
C TYR A 566 -22.74 2.92 20.92
N VAL A 567 -21.89 3.15 21.91
CA VAL A 567 -21.47 4.48 22.38
C VAL A 567 -19.96 4.45 22.55
N VAL A 568 -19.26 5.37 21.91
CA VAL A 568 -17.82 5.60 22.08
C VAL A 568 -17.68 6.82 23.00
N PRO A 569 -17.44 6.62 24.32
CA PRO A 569 -17.16 7.73 25.22
C PRO A 569 -15.84 8.38 24.85
N MET A 570 -15.78 9.71 24.73
CA MET A 570 -14.55 10.39 24.30
C MET A 570 -13.65 10.83 25.47
N ASN A 571 -14.12 10.68 26.71
CA ASN A 571 -13.33 10.84 27.93
C ASN A 571 -12.51 9.57 28.23
N GLN A 572 -11.59 9.24 27.33
CA GLN A 572 -10.71 8.07 27.42
C GLN A 572 -9.32 8.36 26.85
N ALA A 573 -8.30 7.64 27.30
CA ALA A 573 -6.92 7.83 26.87
C ALA A 573 -6.71 7.72 25.34
N LYS A 574 -7.45 6.82 24.67
CA LYS A 574 -7.36 6.58 23.22
C LYS A 574 -8.29 7.44 22.36
N ARG A 575 -8.79 8.56 22.89
CA ARG A 575 -9.73 9.44 22.16
C ARG A 575 -9.17 10.03 20.87
N GLY A 576 -7.85 10.24 20.78
CA GLY A 576 -7.20 10.82 19.60
C GLY A 576 -7.36 9.89 18.41
N LEU A 577 -7.05 8.61 18.60
CA LEU A 577 -7.32 7.55 17.64
C LEU A 577 -8.80 7.46 17.27
N ALA A 578 -9.70 7.41 18.26
CA ALA A 578 -11.13 7.29 18.02
C ALA A 578 -11.66 8.45 17.16
N ASN A 579 -11.22 9.68 17.45
CA ASN A 579 -11.63 10.87 16.69
C ASN A 579 -11.00 10.91 15.30
N ALA A 580 -9.73 10.55 15.15
CA ALA A 580 -9.02 10.53 13.85
C ALA A 580 -9.73 9.70 12.79
N VAL A 581 -10.41 8.62 13.18
CA VAL A 581 -11.13 7.72 12.26
C VAL A 581 -12.62 8.02 12.10
N LEU A 582 -13.24 8.73 13.07
CA LEU A 582 -14.69 9.00 13.09
C LEU A 582 -15.07 10.44 12.72
N TYR A 583 -14.20 11.42 12.92
CA TYR A 583 -14.50 12.81 12.61
C TYR A 583 -14.59 13.07 11.10
N LYS A 584 -15.10 14.26 10.74
CA LYS A 584 -15.39 14.62 9.35
C LYS A 584 -14.16 14.79 8.46
N GLY A 585 -12.98 15.01 9.04
CA GLY A 585 -11.80 15.47 8.30
C GLY A 585 -11.69 17.00 8.24
N GLU A 586 -10.59 17.48 7.66
CA GLU A 586 -10.35 18.90 7.39
C GLU A 586 -10.02 19.12 5.91
N ASP A 587 -10.29 20.33 5.41
CA ASP A 587 -9.82 20.79 4.10
C ASP A 587 -8.44 21.45 4.29
N VAL A 588 -7.41 20.83 3.70
CA VAL A 588 -6.02 21.33 3.72
C VAL A 588 -5.57 21.79 2.33
N SER A 589 -6.51 22.16 1.45
CA SER A 589 -6.24 22.51 0.05
C SER A 589 -5.51 23.84 -0.15
N ASP A 590 -5.18 24.56 0.93
CA ASP A 590 -4.27 25.72 0.89
C ASP A 590 -2.79 25.30 0.77
N TRP A 591 -2.45 24.08 1.18
CA TRP A 591 -1.11 23.51 1.06
C TRP A 591 -0.74 23.15 -0.38
N ALA A 592 0.50 23.46 -0.77
CA ALA A 592 0.99 23.24 -2.13
C ALA A 592 1.38 21.79 -2.41
N ALA A 593 1.80 21.05 -1.37
CA ALA A 593 2.21 19.66 -1.43
C ALA A 593 1.79 18.91 -0.17
N MET A 594 1.37 17.66 -0.37
CA MET A 594 1.13 16.66 0.68
C MET A 594 1.88 15.39 0.29
N TYR A 595 2.28 14.61 1.29
CA TYR A 595 2.98 13.34 1.05
C TYR A 595 2.03 12.22 0.61
N ASP A 596 0.77 12.24 1.04
CA ASP A 596 -0.22 11.20 0.73
C ASP A 596 -1.66 11.67 1.02
N PRO A 597 -2.71 10.99 0.50
CA PRO A 597 -4.10 11.25 0.87
C PRO A 597 -4.38 11.18 2.38
N ILE A 598 -5.25 12.06 2.85
CA ILE A 598 -5.49 12.29 4.28
C ILE A 598 -6.91 11.95 4.74
N VAL A 599 -7.87 11.77 3.81
CA VAL A 599 -9.25 11.48 4.20
C VAL A 599 -9.35 10.07 4.79
N VAL A 600 -9.84 10.02 6.03
CA VAL A 600 -10.16 8.78 6.76
C VAL A 600 -11.67 8.60 6.90
N ASN A 601 -12.36 9.54 7.58
CA ASN A 601 -13.81 9.61 7.83
C ASN A 601 -14.57 8.30 7.50
N PHE A 602 -14.34 7.26 8.32
CA PHE A 602 -14.91 5.94 8.06
C PHE A 602 -16.44 5.89 8.01
N PRO A 603 -17.20 6.68 8.79
CA PRO A 603 -18.65 6.73 8.65
C PRO A 603 -19.10 6.99 7.20
N ASP A 604 -18.49 7.97 6.52
CA ASP A 604 -18.86 8.30 5.15
C ASP A 604 -18.18 7.38 4.13
N LEU A 605 -16.90 7.05 4.31
CA LEU A 605 -16.15 6.21 3.37
C LEU A 605 -16.58 4.74 3.37
N ARG A 606 -17.02 4.22 4.51
CA ARG A 606 -17.56 2.84 4.67
C ARG A 606 -19.08 2.80 4.74
N GLY A 607 -19.72 3.96 4.84
CA GLY A 607 -21.14 4.11 4.61
C GLY A 607 -21.99 3.61 5.77
N PHE A 608 -21.67 3.98 7.01
CA PHE A 608 -22.51 3.79 8.20
C PHE A 608 -22.85 5.12 8.88
N THR A 609 -23.90 5.13 9.69
CA THR A 609 -24.34 6.34 10.43
C THR A 609 -23.64 6.41 11.78
N ILE A 610 -23.15 7.61 12.13
CA ILE A 610 -22.79 7.99 13.50
C ILE A 610 -23.48 9.30 13.88
N HIS A 611 -23.72 9.51 15.17
CA HIS A 611 -24.15 10.80 15.71
C HIS A 611 -23.11 11.32 16.70
N GLU A 612 -22.68 12.55 16.47
CA GLU A 612 -21.88 13.31 17.42
C GLU A 612 -22.76 13.85 18.54
N VAL A 613 -22.40 13.59 19.80
CA VAL A 613 -23.15 14.04 20.98
C VAL A 613 -22.26 14.93 21.85
N ARG A 614 -22.78 16.13 22.15
CA ARG A 614 -22.15 17.20 22.94
C ARG A 614 -22.86 17.43 24.29
N GLU A 615 -23.35 16.35 24.90
CA GLU A 615 -24.00 16.41 26.21
C GLU A 615 -23.35 15.40 27.17
N GLU A 616 -22.43 15.90 27.99
CA GLU A 616 -21.73 15.13 29.02
C GLU A 616 -22.71 14.36 29.93
N GLY A 617 -22.33 13.14 30.31
CA GLY A 617 -23.08 12.33 31.27
C GLY A 617 -24.42 11.74 30.78
N VAL A 618 -24.85 11.98 29.55
CA VAL A 618 -26.15 11.48 29.03
C VAL A 618 -26.22 9.94 28.97
N PHE A 619 -25.08 9.27 28.81
CA PHE A 619 -24.96 7.80 28.79
C PHE A 619 -24.48 7.19 30.12
N SER A 620 -24.28 8.00 31.15
CA SER A 620 -23.80 7.52 32.46
C SER A 620 -24.78 6.53 33.11
N ASN A 621 -24.26 5.39 33.59
CA ASN A 621 -25.02 4.33 34.27
C ASN A 621 -26.14 3.70 33.41
N VAL A 622 -26.10 3.86 32.09
CA VAL A 622 -27.11 3.28 31.17
C VAL A 622 -26.48 2.43 30.07
N THR A 623 -25.21 2.12 30.21
CA THR A 623 -24.36 1.38 29.27
C THR A 623 -23.55 0.30 30.01
N ASN A 624 -22.98 -0.65 29.26
CA ASN A 624 -21.97 -1.62 29.71
C ASN A 624 -20.82 -1.65 28.68
N SER A 625 -19.59 -1.99 29.10
CA SER A 625 -18.44 -2.20 28.20
C SER A 625 -18.74 -3.27 27.13
N VAL A 626 -18.12 -3.09 25.97
CA VAL A 626 -18.10 -4.06 24.86
C VAL A 626 -16.65 -4.44 24.61
N ASP A 627 -16.34 -5.70 24.89
CA ASP A 627 -14.99 -6.25 24.69
C ASP A 627 -14.90 -7.11 23.42
N GLU A 628 -16.06 -7.51 22.87
CA GLU A 628 -16.17 -8.27 21.62
C GLU A 628 -17.48 -7.94 20.90
N VAL A 629 -17.45 -7.90 19.56
CA VAL A 629 -18.63 -7.66 18.73
C VAL A 629 -19.29 -8.98 18.34
N ASN A 630 -20.58 -9.09 18.64
CA ASN A 630 -21.41 -10.16 18.09
C ASN A 630 -22.00 -9.69 16.77
N PHE A 631 -21.38 -10.08 15.66
CA PHE A 631 -21.84 -9.71 14.31
C PHE A 631 -23.26 -10.21 14.04
N THR A 632 -24.11 -9.31 13.56
CA THR A 632 -25.48 -9.61 13.19
C THR A 632 -25.49 -10.39 11.88
N THR A 633 -26.22 -11.51 11.86
CA THR A 633 -26.43 -12.31 10.64
C THR A 633 -27.79 -12.05 10.00
N GLY A 634 -27.93 -12.43 8.73
CA GLY A 634 -29.15 -12.22 7.95
C GLY A 634 -30.35 -12.99 8.49
N LYS A 635 -31.55 -12.38 8.41
CA LYS A 635 -32.80 -12.98 8.89
C LYS A 635 -33.82 -13.14 7.79
N ILE A 636 -34.27 -14.37 7.57
CA ILE A 636 -35.35 -14.69 6.65
C ILE A 636 -36.70 -14.31 7.28
N VAL A 637 -37.52 -13.55 6.54
CA VAL A 637 -38.83 -13.12 7.02
C VAL A 637 -39.94 -14.04 6.49
N GLY A 638 -40.58 -14.76 7.41
CA GLY A 638 -41.68 -15.66 7.11
C GLY A 638 -41.27 -16.87 6.27
N ASN A 639 -42.25 -17.47 5.58
CA ASN A 639 -42.07 -18.69 4.77
C ASN A 639 -42.58 -18.51 3.33
N THR A 640 -42.57 -17.29 2.79
CA THR A 640 -42.97 -17.07 1.40
C THR A 640 -41.99 -17.74 0.43
N PRO A 641 -42.40 -18.09 -0.80
CA PRO A 641 -41.50 -18.74 -1.76
C PRO A 641 -40.26 -17.91 -2.07
N LYS A 642 -40.40 -16.58 -2.19
CA LYS A 642 -39.30 -15.66 -2.47
C LYS A 642 -39.11 -14.62 -1.36
N GLN A 643 -37.86 -14.18 -1.21
CA GLN A 643 -37.45 -13.02 -0.43
C GLN A 643 -36.95 -11.92 -1.36
N VAL A 644 -37.04 -10.69 -0.89
CA VAL A 644 -36.37 -9.52 -1.47
C VAL A 644 -35.21 -9.19 -0.55
N LEU A 645 -33.98 -9.20 -1.06
CA LEU A 645 -32.78 -8.76 -0.36
C LEU A 645 -32.51 -7.30 -0.72
N LYS A 646 -32.32 -6.45 0.29
CA LYS A 646 -32.05 -5.03 0.08
C LYS A 646 -30.61 -4.80 -0.35
N ASN A 647 -30.42 -3.96 -1.38
CA ASN A 647 -29.11 -3.57 -1.85
C ASN A 647 -28.50 -2.44 -0.98
N THR A 648 -28.31 -2.68 0.32
CA THR A 648 -27.89 -1.66 1.30
C THR A 648 -26.46 -1.85 1.81
N ASN A 649 -25.85 -3.02 1.60
CA ASN A 649 -24.54 -3.37 2.16
C ASN A 649 -23.77 -4.34 1.26
N ASN A 650 -22.45 -4.41 1.46
CA ASN A 650 -21.56 -5.23 0.64
C ASN A 650 -21.71 -6.74 0.92
N ASP A 651 -22.08 -7.15 2.13
CA ASP A 651 -22.33 -8.57 2.44
C ASP A 651 -23.48 -9.15 1.61
N THR A 652 -24.48 -8.32 1.27
CA THR A 652 -25.55 -8.71 0.34
C THR A 652 -25.03 -8.91 -1.08
N VAL A 653 -24.06 -8.09 -1.53
CA VAL A 653 -23.38 -8.29 -2.83
C VAL A 653 -22.59 -9.59 -2.81
N LYS A 654 -21.81 -9.86 -1.76
CA LYS A 654 -21.06 -11.11 -1.58
C LYS A 654 -22.01 -12.32 -1.63
N LEU A 655 -23.14 -12.25 -0.94
CA LEU A 655 -24.17 -13.29 -0.95
C LEU A 655 -24.79 -13.51 -2.34
N VAL A 656 -25.07 -12.43 -3.09
CA VAL A 656 -25.60 -12.55 -4.46
C VAL A 656 -24.61 -13.28 -5.36
N ASN A 657 -23.33 -12.93 -5.29
CA ASN A 657 -22.28 -13.62 -6.05
C ASN A 657 -22.14 -15.09 -5.67
N GLU A 658 -22.20 -15.41 -4.37
CA GLU A 658 -22.14 -16.81 -3.90
C GLU A 658 -23.36 -17.63 -4.37
N LEU A 659 -24.56 -17.03 -4.33
CA LEU A 659 -25.76 -17.67 -4.88
C LEU A 659 -25.65 -17.94 -6.39
N LEU A 660 -25.12 -17.00 -7.16
CA LEU A 660 -24.91 -17.15 -8.60
C LEU A 660 -23.88 -18.26 -8.90
N LYS A 661 -22.78 -18.30 -8.14
CA LYS A 661 -21.74 -19.33 -8.23
C LYS A 661 -22.28 -20.74 -7.95
N ASP A 662 -23.22 -20.86 -7.01
CA ASP A 662 -23.92 -22.11 -6.71
C ASP A 662 -25.08 -22.43 -7.68
N GLY A 663 -25.20 -21.68 -8.78
CA GLY A 663 -26.19 -21.88 -9.82
C GLY A 663 -27.62 -21.57 -9.38
N LYS A 664 -27.79 -20.75 -8.34
CA LYS A 664 -29.10 -20.31 -7.84
C LYS A 664 -29.62 -19.15 -8.68
N THR A 665 -30.94 -19.06 -8.77
CA THR A 665 -31.59 -17.96 -9.48
C THR A 665 -31.62 -16.72 -8.58
N VAL A 666 -30.99 -15.65 -9.05
CA VAL A 666 -31.12 -14.31 -8.49
C VAL A 666 -31.75 -13.41 -9.54
N GLU A 667 -32.75 -12.63 -9.15
CA GLU A 667 -33.38 -11.61 -9.98
C GLU A 667 -33.05 -10.22 -9.42
N VAL A 668 -32.90 -9.22 -10.28
CA VAL A 668 -32.77 -7.81 -9.90
C VAL A 668 -34.04 -7.05 -10.28
N ALA A 669 -34.56 -6.24 -9.35
CA ALA A 669 -35.76 -5.44 -9.58
C ALA A 669 -35.48 -4.23 -10.47
N LEU A 670 -36.32 -4.00 -11.48
CA LEU A 670 -36.17 -2.89 -12.43
C LEU A 670 -37.05 -1.68 -12.09
N GLU A 671 -37.90 -1.79 -11.08
CA GLU A 671 -38.84 -0.75 -10.68
C GLU A 671 -39.04 -0.72 -9.17
N THR A 672 -39.37 0.45 -8.65
CA THR A 672 -39.67 0.66 -7.24
C THR A 672 -41.18 0.55 -6.99
N ASN A 673 -41.57 -0.15 -5.94
CA ASN A 673 -42.92 -0.16 -5.38
C ASN A 673 -42.87 -0.05 -3.85
N ALA A 674 -44.00 -0.24 -3.16
CA ALA A 674 -44.07 -0.07 -1.70
C ALA A 674 -43.19 -1.04 -0.87
N ARG A 675 -42.64 -2.10 -1.46
CA ARG A 675 -41.80 -3.10 -0.77
C ARG A 675 -40.42 -3.23 -1.39
N VAL A 676 -40.35 -3.18 -2.71
CA VAL A 676 -39.13 -3.42 -3.48
C VAL A 676 -38.64 -2.11 -4.07
N ASN A 677 -37.35 -1.84 -3.93
CA ASN A 677 -36.69 -0.74 -4.61
C ASN A 677 -36.04 -1.24 -5.89
N LYS A 678 -35.94 -0.37 -6.90
CA LYS A 678 -35.11 -0.62 -8.08
C LYS A 678 -33.69 -1.03 -7.64
N GLY A 679 -33.19 -2.12 -8.19
CA GLY A 679 -31.89 -2.73 -7.86
C GLY A 679 -31.88 -3.65 -6.63
N ASP A 680 -32.97 -3.80 -5.89
CA ASP A 680 -33.09 -4.88 -4.89
C ASP A 680 -33.01 -6.27 -5.57
N PHE A 681 -32.48 -7.25 -4.86
CA PHE A 681 -32.38 -8.63 -5.34
C PHE A 681 -33.58 -9.46 -4.89
N ILE A 682 -33.99 -10.44 -5.69
CA ILE A 682 -35.09 -11.36 -5.38
C ILE A 682 -34.57 -12.79 -5.54
N VAL A 683 -34.72 -13.57 -4.47
CA VAL A 683 -34.19 -14.94 -4.36
C VAL A 683 -35.24 -15.90 -3.83
N GLU A 684 -35.10 -17.18 -4.18
CA GLU A 684 -35.92 -18.25 -3.61
C GLU A 684 -35.55 -18.46 -2.13
N THR A 685 -36.54 -18.40 -1.23
CA THR A 685 -36.34 -18.55 0.23
C THR A 685 -35.64 -19.86 0.58
N LYS A 686 -35.90 -20.94 -0.17
CA LYS A 686 -35.27 -22.25 0.08
C LYS A 686 -33.76 -22.23 -0.15
N ASP A 687 -33.29 -21.45 -1.12
CA ASP A 687 -31.87 -21.37 -1.50
C ASP A 687 -31.13 -20.43 -0.55
N LEU A 688 -31.78 -19.38 -0.06
CA LEU A 688 -31.21 -18.44 0.91
C LEU A 688 -30.92 -19.07 2.30
N ARG A 689 -31.65 -20.12 2.70
CA ARG A 689 -31.58 -20.67 4.07
C ARG A 689 -30.19 -21.14 4.50
N SER A 690 -29.38 -21.66 3.59
CA SER A 690 -28.04 -22.15 3.92
C SER A 690 -27.06 -21.04 4.27
N TYR A 691 -27.30 -19.81 3.79
CA TYR A 691 -26.38 -18.68 3.91
C TYR A 691 -26.72 -17.72 5.06
N ALA A 692 -27.87 -17.92 5.72
CA ALA A 692 -28.38 -16.99 6.74
C ALA A 692 -27.48 -16.84 7.98
N ASN A 693 -26.54 -17.78 8.20
CA ASN A 693 -25.57 -17.70 9.30
C ASN A 693 -24.21 -17.14 8.86
N ASP A 694 -23.94 -17.07 7.56
CA ASP A 694 -22.63 -16.74 7.02
C ASP A 694 -22.56 -15.29 6.51
N TYR A 695 -23.72 -14.71 6.17
CA TYR A 695 -23.82 -13.36 5.61
C TYR A 695 -24.83 -12.51 6.38
N TYR A 696 -24.53 -11.22 6.51
CA TYR A 696 -25.54 -10.22 6.85
C TYR A 696 -26.33 -9.81 5.60
N PHE A 697 -27.64 -9.78 5.74
CA PHE A 697 -28.54 -9.21 4.72
C PHE A 697 -29.87 -8.81 5.34
N GLU A 698 -30.48 -7.80 4.75
CA GLU A 698 -31.84 -7.39 5.08
C GLU A 698 -32.82 -8.00 4.09
N ALA A 699 -33.67 -8.91 4.58
CA ALA A 699 -34.69 -9.55 3.75
C ALA A 699 -36.09 -9.11 4.15
N ILE A 700 -36.96 -8.96 3.14
CA ILE A 700 -38.40 -8.90 3.34
C ILE A 700 -39.11 -9.92 2.44
N SER A 701 -40.32 -10.31 2.85
CA SER A 701 -41.17 -11.15 2.01
C SER A 701 -41.64 -10.39 0.76
N LEU A 702 -41.44 -10.98 -0.43
CA LEU A 702 -42.03 -10.49 -1.67
C LEU A 702 -43.58 -10.52 -1.63
N GLY A 703 -44.15 -11.41 -0.82
CA GLY A 703 -45.59 -11.58 -0.66
C GLY A 703 -46.30 -12.00 -1.95
N ASN A 704 -47.47 -11.39 -2.21
CA ASN A 704 -48.29 -11.61 -3.41
C ASN A 704 -48.01 -10.57 -4.52
N SER A 705 -46.90 -9.82 -4.48
CA SER A 705 -46.51 -8.92 -5.58
C SER A 705 -46.22 -9.76 -6.84
N LYS A 706 -47.26 -10.01 -7.64
CA LYS A 706 -47.20 -10.90 -8.80
C LYS A 706 -46.60 -10.26 -10.04
N ASN A 707 -46.43 -8.93 -10.05
CA ASN A 707 -46.04 -8.17 -11.24
C ASN A 707 -44.98 -7.13 -10.86
N ILE A 708 -43.77 -7.55 -10.51
CA ILE A 708 -42.61 -6.65 -10.50
C ILE A 708 -41.74 -6.99 -11.69
N LYS A 709 -41.32 -5.97 -12.45
CA LYS A 709 -40.34 -6.15 -13.53
C LYS A 709 -38.99 -6.50 -12.95
N THR A 710 -38.40 -7.59 -13.45
CA THR A 710 -37.11 -8.10 -13.00
C THR A 710 -36.27 -8.56 -14.19
N ASN A 711 -34.95 -8.50 -14.04
CA ASN A 711 -34.00 -9.24 -14.86
C ASN A 711 -33.45 -10.42 -14.07
N VAL A 712 -33.27 -11.57 -14.72
CA VAL A 712 -32.54 -12.68 -14.12
C VAL A 712 -31.05 -12.40 -14.29
N LEU A 713 -30.30 -12.49 -13.20
CA LEU A 713 -28.84 -12.38 -13.24
C LEU A 713 -28.23 -13.72 -13.61
N VAL A 714 -27.20 -13.68 -14.45
CA VAL A 714 -26.25 -14.79 -14.62
C VAL A 714 -24.93 -14.41 -13.95
N GLN A 715 -24.12 -15.41 -13.60
CA GLN A 715 -22.82 -15.17 -12.99
C GLN A 715 -21.93 -14.34 -13.92
N PRO A 716 -21.53 -13.11 -13.52
CA PRO A 716 -20.73 -12.25 -14.38
C PRO A 716 -19.29 -12.74 -14.48
N LYS A 717 -18.75 -12.73 -15.70
CA LYS A 717 -17.32 -12.94 -15.92
C LYS A 717 -16.61 -11.59 -15.97
N VAL A 718 -15.86 -11.28 -14.92
CA VAL A 718 -15.24 -9.97 -14.74
C VAL A 718 -13.76 -10.05 -15.13
N SER A 719 -13.28 -9.15 -15.97
CA SER A 719 -11.85 -8.92 -16.16
C SER A 719 -11.46 -7.61 -15.51
N VAL A 720 -10.28 -7.58 -14.91
CA VAL A 720 -9.68 -6.36 -14.33
C VAL A 720 -8.47 -5.97 -15.15
N THR A 721 -8.37 -4.68 -15.48
CA THR A 721 -7.19 -4.09 -16.12
C THR A 721 -6.76 -2.90 -15.29
N GLY A 722 -5.87 -3.13 -14.33
CA GLY A 722 -5.77 -2.17 -13.25
C GLY A 722 -4.82 -2.50 -12.12
N SER A 723 -4.98 -1.74 -11.05
CA SER A 723 -4.26 -1.91 -9.79
C SER A 723 -4.59 -3.25 -9.11
N SER A 724 -3.68 -3.68 -8.24
CA SER A 724 -3.91 -4.81 -7.34
C SER A 724 -5.05 -4.52 -6.34
N GLN A 725 -5.26 -3.26 -5.99
CA GLN A 725 -6.32 -2.81 -5.09
C GLN A 725 -7.71 -3.05 -5.70
N LEU A 726 -7.92 -2.66 -6.96
CA LEU A 726 -9.15 -2.95 -7.68
C LEU A 726 -9.39 -4.46 -7.83
N SER A 727 -8.33 -5.21 -8.13
CA SER A 727 -8.39 -6.67 -8.24
C SER A 727 -8.76 -7.33 -6.91
N TYR A 728 -8.21 -6.84 -5.80
CA TYR A 728 -8.50 -7.28 -4.44
C TYR A 728 -9.96 -6.99 -4.06
N THR A 729 -10.41 -5.75 -4.23
CA THR A 729 -11.80 -5.35 -3.93
C THR A 729 -12.83 -6.19 -4.68
N LEU A 730 -12.60 -6.49 -5.96
CA LEU A 730 -13.53 -7.31 -6.74
C LEU A 730 -13.58 -8.77 -6.25
N LYS A 731 -12.44 -9.34 -5.87
CA LYS A 731 -12.38 -10.67 -5.24
C LYS A 731 -13.09 -10.67 -3.88
N GLU A 732 -12.89 -9.62 -3.09
CA GLU A 732 -13.56 -9.44 -1.80
C GLU A 732 -15.08 -9.38 -1.93
N LEU A 733 -15.59 -8.76 -3.00
CA LEU A 733 -17.02 -8.75 -3.32
C LEU A 733 -17.54 -10.09 -3.85
N GLY A 734 -16.67 -11.09 -4.06
CA GLY A 734 -17.03 -12.43 -4.52
C GLY A 734 -17.05 -12.60 -6.04
N PHE A 735 -16.49 -11.68 -6.82
CA PHE A 735 -16.40 -11.83 -8.26
C PHE A 735 -15.24 -12.74 -8.68
N ASP A 736 -15.50 -13.66 -9.60
CA ASP A 736 -14.47 -14.47 -10.23
C ASP A 736 -13.82 -13.68 -11.38
N LEU A 737 -12.49 -13.50 -11.30
CA LEU A 737 -11.74 -12.78 -12.31
C LEU A 737 -11.30 -13.71 -13.45
N VAL A 738 -11.53 -13.28 -14.70
CA VAL A 738 -11.18 -14.01 -15.93
C VAL A 738 -10.31 -13.18 -16.87
N SER A 739 -9.81 -13.81 -17.94
CA SER A 739 -9.12 -13.10 -19.01
C SER A 739 -10.05 -12.10 -19.72
N GLN A 740 -9.49 -11.02 -20.28
CA GLN A 740 -10.27 -10.07 -21.09
C GLN A 740 -11.05 -10.77 -22.21
N ALA A 741 -10.51 -11.84 -22.81
CA ALA A 741 -11.15 -12.55 -23.92
C ALA A 741 -12.46 -13.23 -23.50
N ASP A 742 -12.52 -13.75 -22.27
CA ASP A 742 -13.65 -14.52 -21.74
C ASP A 742 -14.66 -13.67 -20.96
N ALA A 743 -14.36 -12.40 -20.74
CA ALA A 743 -15.14 -11.50 -19.88
C ALA A 743 -16.45 -11.01 -20.53
N ASP A 744 -17.47 -10.81 -19.69
CA ASP A 744 -18.70 -10.08 -20.00
C ASP A 744 -18.51 -8.58 -19.73
N VAL A 745 -17.68 -8.25 -18.74
CA VAL A 745 -17.37 -6.88 -18.31
C VAL A 745 -15.88 -6.72 -18.03
N ILE A 746 -15.31 -5.58 -18.45
CA ILE A 746 -13.95 -5.16 -18.13
C ILE A 746 -14.02 -3.97 -17.19
N VAL A 747 -13.39 -4.07 -16.03
CA VAL A 747 -13.25 -2.99 -15.04
C VAL A 747 -11.82 -2.50 -15.05
N SER A 748 -11.62 -1.18 -15.13
CA SER A 748 -10.31 -0.59 -15.34
C SER A 748 -10.13 0.69 -14.54
N ASP A 749 -8.99 0.80 -13.85
CA ASP A 749 -8.45 2.05 -13.27
C ASP A 749 -7.10 2.43 -13.90
N ASN A 750 -6.73 1.80 -15.04
CA ASN A 750 -5.48 2.02 -15.77
C ASN A 750 -5.71 2.77 -17.11
N THR A 751 -4.63 3.22 -17.74
CA THR A 751 -4.57 3.93 -19.02
C THR A 751 -4.67 3.02 -20.25
N SER A 752 -4.56 1.70 -20.08
CA SER A 752 -4.68 0.74 -21.17
C SER A 752 -6.13 0.56 -21.61
N PHE A 753 -6.43 0.93 -22.86
CA PHE A 753 -7.75 0.74 -23.47
C PHE A 753 -7.65 0.25 -24.91
N ASN A 754 -8.31 -0.88 -25.19
CA ASN A 754 -8.38 -1.46 -26.53
C ASN A 754 -9.85 -1.66 -26.94
N ARG A 755 -10.28 -0.92 -27.95
CA ARG A 755 -11.67 -0.94 -28.46
C ARG A 755 -12.10 -2.33 -28.93
N ASN A 756 -11.19 -3.10 -29.53
CA ASN A 756 -11.50 -4.44 -30.03
C ASN A 756 -11.77 -5.43 -28.88
N ASN A 757 -11.16 -5.21 -27.71
CA ASN A 757 -11.33 -6.10 -26.57
C ASN A 757 -12.68 -5.94 -25.88
N ILE A 758 -13.33 -4.77 -26.03
CA ILE A 758 -14.61 -4.44 -25.39
C ILE A 758 -15.83 -4.60 -26.31
N GLU A 759 -15.67 -4.90 -27.61
CA GLU A 759 -16.80 -4.99 -28.54
C GLU A 759 -17.85 -6.01 -28.05
N GLY A 760 -19.05 -5.51 -27.72
CA GLY A 760 -20.17 -6.34 -27.26
C GLY A 760 -20.11 -6.78 -25.79
N LYS A 761 -19.24 -6.14 -25.00
CA LYS A 761 -19.09 -6.29 -23.54
C LYS A 761 -19.49 -5.00 -22.82
N ALA A 762 -19.45 -5.00 -21.50
CA ALA A 762 -19.45 -3.76 -20.72
C ALA A 762 -18.02 -3.31 -20.39
N TYR A 763 -17.81 -2.00 -20.27
CA TYR A 763 -16.58 -1.40 -19.78
C TYR A 763 -16.89 -0.42 -18.65
N ILE A 764 -16.19 -0.57 -17.52
CA ILE A 764 -16.31 0.30 -16.34
C ILE A 764 -14.95 0.96 -16.11
N GLY A 765 -14.86 2.27 -16.31
CA GLY A 765 -13.64 3.06 -16.14
C GLY A 765 -13.68 3.91 -14.87
N LEU A 766 -12.60 3.88 -14.08
CA LEU A 766 -12.48 4.55 -12.79
C LEU A 766 -11.27 5.50 -12.78
N GLY A 767 -11.46 6.74 -12.30
CA GLY A 767 -10.38 7.72 -12.09
C GLY A 767 -9.71 8.25 -13.37
N VAL A 768 -8.78 9.20 -13.20
CA VAL A 768 -8.12 9.93 -14.32
C VAL A 768 -7.59 8.99 -15.40
N SER A 769 -6.92 7.89 -15.02
CA SER A 769 -6.26 7.00 -15.97
C SER A 769 -7.24 6.39 -16.97
N ALA A 770 -8.36 5.83 -16.49
CA ALA A 770 -9.37 5.25 -17.36
C ALA A 770 -10.17 6.31 -18.13
N LEU A 771 -10.48 7.46 -17.51
CA LEU A 771 -11.11 8.60 -18.18
C LEU A 771 -10.25 9.08 -19.36
N SER A 772 -8.94 9.21 -19.14
CA SER A 772 -7.97 9.56 -20.17
C SER A 772 -7.94 8.54 -21.30
N ALA A 773 -7.86 7.25 -20.96
CA ALA A 773 -7.84 6.17 -21.94
C ALA A 773 -9.08 6.17 -22.85
N VAL A 774 -10.28 6.35 -22.27
CA VAL A 774 -11.52 6.38 -23.05
C VAL A 774 -11.61 7.63 -23.90
N ARG A 775 -11.23 8.81 -23.39
CA ARG A 775 -11.17 10.05 -24.19
C ARG A 775 -10.25 9.87 -25.40
N LEU A 776 -9.05 9.37 -25.17
CA LEU A 776 -8.03 9.18 -26.20
C LEU A 776 -8.44 8.13 -27.23
N SER A 777 -9.25 7.15 -26.86
CA SER A 777 -9.82 6.19 -27.80
C SER A 777 -10.84 6.80 -28.78
N GLY A 778 -11.37 7.99 -28.47
CA GLY A 778 -12.38 8.69 -29.27
C GLY A 778 -13.69 7.91 -29.51
N ILE A 779 -13.92 6.84 -28.73
CA ILE A 779 -15.11 5.99 -28.83
C ILE A 779 -16.39 6.71 -28.41
N LEU A 780 -16.27 7.74 -27.57
CA LEU A 780 -17.35 8.58 -27.06
C LEU A 780 -17.25 10.00 -27.63
N PRO A 781 -17.90 10.33 -28.77
CA PRO A 781 -17.95 11.71 -29.26
C PRO A 781 -18.66 12.63 -28.26
N GLY A 782 -18.09 13.81 -28.01
CA GLY A 782 -18.66 14.80 -27.09
C GLY A 782 -18.39 14.54 -25.61
N TYR A 783 -17.63 13.50 -25.27
CA TYR A 783 -17.11 13.27 -23.93
C TYR A 783 -15.80 14.01 -23.70
N ASP A 784 -15.66 14.64 -22.54
CA ASP A 784 -14.40 15.20 -22.04
C ASP A 784 -14.40 15.23 -20.50
N PHE A 785 -13.21 15.39 -19.93
CA PHE A 785 -13.01 15.44 -18.48
C PHE A 785 -11.89 16.44 -18.12
N GLY A 786 -11.97 16.98 -16.90
CA GLY A 786 -10.95 17.82 -16.29
C GLY A 786 -10.35 17.14 -15.05
N TYR A 787 -9.13 17.54 -14.69
CA TYR A 787 -8.52 17.15 -13.42
C TYR A 787 -7.44 18.17 -13.04
N THR A 788 -7.04 18.21 -11.77
CA THR A 788 -5.92 19.05 -11.30
C THR A 788 -4.64 18.26 -11.06
N ARG A 789 -4.66 17.23 -10.20
CA ARG A 789 -3.54 16.29 -10.00
C ARG A 789 -4.04 14.89 -9.61
N THR A 790 -3.27 13.87 -9.96
CA THR A 790 -3.55 12.46 -9.63
C THR A 790 -3.46 12.14 -8.14
N SER A 791 -2.73 12.96 -7.38
CA SER A 791 -2.60 12.87 -5.93
C SER A 791 -3.72 13.60 -5.17
N HIS A 792 -4.50 14.46 -5.84
CA HIS A 792 -5.57 15.19 -5.18
C HIS A 792 -6.76 14.29 -4.89
N GLU A 793 -7.39 14.56 -3.76
CA GLU A 793 -8.40 13.69 -3.18
C GLU A 793 -9.33 14.50 -2.30
N GLY A 794 -10.54 14.01 -2.08
CA GLY A 794 -11.42 14.59 -1.08
C GLY A 794 -12.79 13.95 -0.99
N LEU A 795 -13.42 14.21 0.15
CA LEU A 795 -14.82 13.89 0.41
C LEU A 795 -15.70 15.03 -0.10
N VAL A 796 -16.65 14.72 -0.98
CA VAL A 796 -17.49 15.71 -1.64
C VAL A 796 -18.97 15.39 -1.50
N LYS A 797 -19.79 16.44 -1.40
CA LYS A 797 -21.24 16.34 -1.55
C LYS A 797 -21.58 16.10 -3.02
N ALA A 798 -22.35 15.05 -3.28
CA ALA A 798 -22.78 14.67 -4.62
C ALA A 798 -24.30 14.50 -4.68
N ASN A 799 -24.89 14.89 -5.81
CA ASN A 799 -26.26 14.55 -6.15
C ASN A 799 -26.25 13.26 -6.97
N VAL A 800 -26.97 12.24 -6.52
CA VAL A 800 -27.05 10.92 -7.15
C VAL A 800 -28.44 10.73 -7.75
N ASN A 801 -28.50 10.36 -9.03
CA ASN A 801 -29.76 10.15 -9.75
C ASN A 801 -30.32 8.75 -9.48
N ASP A 802 -31.65 8.61 -9.40
CA ASP A 802 -32.32 7.30 -9.25
C ASP A 802 -32.12 6.42 -10.51
N HIS A 803 -31.13 5.54 -10.45
CA HIS A 803 -30.74 4.64 -11.53
C HIS A 803 -30.43 3.23 -10.99
N LEU A 804 -30.44 2.20 -11.86
CA LEU A 804 -30.10 0.84 -11.43
C LEU A 804 -28.67 0.75 -10.89
N LEU A 805 -27.75 1.51 -11.51
CA LEU A 805 -26.33 1.55 -11.14
C LEU A 805 -26.05 2.24 -9.80
N THR A 806 -26.94 3.15 -9.40
CA THR A 806 -26.87 3.92 -8.15
C THR A 806 -27.84 3.40 -7.10
N SER A 807 -28.40 2.20 -7.31
CA SER A 807 -29.26 1.55 -6.32
C SER A 807 -28.52 1.37 -4.99
N GLY A 808 -29.21 1.67 -3.89
CA GLY A 808 -28.64 1.60 -2.54
C GLY A 808 -27.98 2.89 -2.05
N TYR A 809 -28.10 3.98 -2.81
CA TYR A 809 -27.66 5.32 -2.43
C TYR A 809 -28.87 6.27 -2.35
N GLY A 810 -28.79 7.25 -1.46
CA GLY A 810 -29.71 8.39 -1.40
C GLY A 810 -29.46 9.38 -2.53
N ASN A 811 -30.36 10.35 -2.71
CA ASN A 811 -30.20 11.39 -3.72
C ASN A 811 -29.06 12.38 -3.38
N ASP A 812 -28.76 12.52 -2.09
CA ASP A 812 -27.69 13.36 -1.57
C ASP A 812 -26.73 12.46 -0.80
N GLU A 813 -25.48 12.38 -1.26
CA GLU A 813 -24.46 11.50 -0.68
C GLU A 813 -23.16 12.26 -0.47
N LEU A 814 -22.36 11.79 0.49
CA LEU A 814 -20.94 12.11 0.56
C LEU A 814 -20.19 11.01 -0.17
N LEU A 815 -19.53 11.38 -1.27
CA LEU A 815 -18.76 10.46 -2.10
C LEU A 815 -17.28 10.84 -2.04
N TYR A 816 -16.44 9.81 -2.05
CA TYR A 816 -15.01 9.98 -2.05
C TYR A 816 -14.49 10.09 -3.48
N VAL A 817 -13.67 11.11 -3.74
CA VAL A 817 -13.00 11.34 -5.03
C VAL A 817 -11.51 11.27 -4.82
N THR A 818 -10.84 10.57 -5.72
CA THR A 818 -9.39 10.51 -5.83
C THR A 818 -8.99 10.88 -7.25
N THR A 819 -7.74 11.26 -7.45
CA THR A 819 -7.20 11.73 -8.74
C THR A 819 -7.70 13.11 -9.20
N GLY A 820 -8.35 13.86 -8.32
CA GLY A 820 -8.74 15.26 -8.53
C GLY A 820 -9.52 15.53 -9.81
N ALA A 821 -10.39 14.59 -10.24
CA ALA A 821 -11.03 14.59 -11.55
C ALA A 821 -12.53 14.89 -11.52
N TRP A 822 -13.04 15.39 -12.65
CA TRP A 822 -14.47 15.55 -12.95
C TRP A 822 -14.74 15.39 -14.44
N ILE A 823 -15.96 15.01 -14.80
CA ILE A 823 -16.39 14.85 -16.19
C ILE A 823 -17.06 16.15 -16.64
N SER A 824 -16.40 16.88 -17.54
CA SER A 824 -16.81 18.22 -17.99
C SER A 824 -17.83 18.20 -19.13
N SER A 825 -17.92 17.08 -19.86
CA SER A 825 -18.96 16.86 -20.86
C SER A 825 -19.23 15.38 -21.06
N VAL A 826 -20.49 15.05 -21.33
CA VAL A 826 -20.95 13.68 -21.60
C VAL A 826 -21.47 13.56 -23.03
N PRO A 827 -21.41 12.36 -23.65
CA PRO A 827 -21.96 12.12 -24.98
C PRO A 827 -23.46 12.39 -25.06
N ASP A 828 -23.95 12.70 -26.27
CA ASP A 828 -25.38 12.81 -26.53
C ASP A 828 -26.11 11.50 -26.19
N GLY A 829 -27.13 11.61 -25.33
CA GLY A 829 -27.92 10.45 -24.88
C GLY A 829 -27.30 9.64 -23.74
N ALA A 830 -26.17 10.08 -23.18
CA ALA A 830 -25.64 9.53 -21.95
C ALA A 830 -26.58 9.79 -20.76
N GLU A 831 -26.66 8.83 -19.85
CA GLU A 831 -27.41 8.94 -18.60
C GLU A 831 -26.43 9.33 -17.48
N VAL A 832 -26.59 10.55 -16.94
CA VAL A 832 -25.80 11.01 -15.80
C VAL A 832 -26.24 10.25 -14.55
N LEU A 833 -25.29 9.63 -13.86
CA LEU A 833 -25.53 8.85 -12.65
C LEU A 833 -25.34 9.69 -11.38
N ALA A 834 -24.32 10.54 -11.36
CA ALA A 834 -24.03 11.44 -10.25
C ALA A 834 -23.35 12.72 -10.72
N THR A 835 -23.55 13.81 -9.98
CA THR A 835 -22.91 15.12 -10.18
C THR A 835 -22.33 15.63 -8.88
N PHE A 836 -21.25 16.38 -8.93
CA PHE A 836 -20.80 17.17 -7.78
C PHE A 836 -21.89 18.19 -7.40
N SER A 837 -22.07 18.43 -6.09
CA SER A 837 -23.04 19.44 -5.64
C SER A 837 -22.61 20.84 -6.10
N ASN A 838 -23.61 21.70 -6.33
CA ASN A 838 -23.40 23.12 -6.63
C ASN A 838 -23.33 23.99 -5.37
N ALA A 839 -23.40 23.38 -4.17
CA ALA A 839 -23.30 24.11 -2.91
C ALA A 839 -21.92 24.74 -2.73
N GLU A 840 -21.84 25.87 -2.02
CA GLU A 840 -20.55 26.52 -1.71
C GLU A 840 -19.65 25.61 -0.86
N ASP A 841 -20.24 24.80 0.01
CA ASP A 841 -19.55 23.87 0.90
C ASP A 841 -19.59 22.42 0.36
N PHE A 842 -19.51 22.24 -0.98
CA PHE A 842 -19.55 20.90 -1.57
C PHE A 842 -18.31 20.08 -1.25
N TYR A 843 -17.15 20.71 -1.09
CA TYR A 843 -15.91 20.07 -0.68
C TYR A 843 -15.85 20.05 0.86
N VAL A 844 -15.69 18.86 1.45
CA VAL A 844 -15.85 18.65 2.89
C VAL A 844 -14.50 18.46 3.60
N ALA A 845 -13.64 17.62 3.05
CA ALA A 845 -12.34 17.29 3.62
C ALA A 845 -11.40 16.70 2.56
N GLY A 846 -10.10 16.80 2.79
CA GLY A 846 -9.03 16.25 1.95
C GLY A 846 -8.05 17.31 1.47
N TRP A 847 -7.25 16.95 0.47
CA TRP A 847 -6.33 17.86 -0.22
C TRP A 847 -6.61 17.93 -1.72
N TRP A 848 -7.28 19.00 -2.16
CA TRP A 848 -7.58 19.24 -3.57
C TRP A 848 -7.53 20.73 -3.95
N PRO A 849 -6.33 21.33 -4.03
CA PRO A 849 -6.14 22.63 -4.66
C PRO A 849 -6.83 22.72 -6.03
N GLY A 850 -7.75 23.69 -6.16
CA GLY A 850 -8.53 23.91 -7.38
C GLY A 850 -9.80 23.07 -7.52
N HIS A 851 -10.30 22.45 -6.44
CA HIS A 851 -11.53 21.65 -6.44
C HIS A 851 -12.76 22.39 -7.04
N GLU A 852 -12.81 23.72 -6.98
CA GLU A 852 -13.89 24.54 -7.59
C GLU A 852 -14.18 24.21 -9.07
N GLY A 853 -13.18 23.70 -9.81
CA GLY A 853 -13.36 23.23 -11.18
C GLY A 853 -14.35 22.07 -11.34
N ALA A 854 -14.58 21.29 -10.29
CA ALA A 854 -15.50 20.15 -10.27
C ALA A 854 -16.94 20.54 -9.88
N LYS A 855 -17.17 21.75 -9.34
CA LYS A 855 -18.46 22.14 -8.77
C LYS A 855 -19.58 22.11 -9.81
N GLY A 856 -20.61 21.31 -9.55
CA GLY A 856 -21.74 21.12 -10.47
C GLY A 856 -21.47 20.23 -11.68
N GLU A 857 -20.24 19.77 -11.86
CA GLU A 857 -19.85 18.94 -12.99
C GLU A 857 -20.30 17.48 -12.79
N THR A 858 -20.16 16.68 -13.84
CA THR A 858 -20.53 15.26 -13.78
C THR A 858 -19.47 14.47 -13.01
N LEU A 859 -19.94 13.59 -12.10
CA LEU A 859 -19.08 12.66 -11.37
C LEU A 859 -19.10 11.29 -12.04
N ALA A 860 -20.26 10.84 -12.52
CA ALA A 860 -20.39 9.56 -13.20
C ALA A 860 -21.52 9.57 -14.25
N PHE A 861 -21.33 8.83 -15.34
CA PHE A 861 -22.36 8.60 -16.35
C PHE A 861 -22.24 7.20 -16.97
N THR A 862 -23.31 6.76 -17.64
CA THR A 862 -23.32 5.54 -18.46
C THR A 862 -23.91 5.81 -19.85
N THR A 863 -23.44 5.07 -20.85
CA THR A 863 -23.93 5.18 -22.23
C THR A 863 -23.69 3.90 -23.02
N ASP A 864 -24.50 3.65 -24.05
CA ASP A 864 -24.33 2.53 -24.97
C ASP A 864 -23.80 3.00 -26.33
N VAL A 865 -22.69 2.43 -26.79
CA VAL A 865 -22.11 2.69 -28.11
C VAL A 865 -21.80 1.38 -28.82
N ASP A 866 -22.32 1.19 -30.04
CA ASP A 866 -22.09 0.01 -30.88
C ASP A 866 -22.40 -1.34 -30.17
N GLY A 867 -23.35 -1.35 -29.23
CA GLY A 867 -23.71 -2.54 -28.44
C GLY A 867 -22.74 -2.85 -27.29
N THR A 868 -21.92 -1.87 -26.91
CA THR A 868 -21.01 -1.89 -25.76
C THR A 868 -21.50 -0.84 -24.75
N SER A 869 -21.73 -1.25 -23.51
CA SER A 869 -22.08 -0.30 -22.43
C SER A 869 -20.80 0.23 -21.81
N ILE A 870 -20.68 1.55 -21.70
CA ILE A 870 -19.52 2.23 -21.12
C ILE A 870 -20.00 3.07 -19.95
N THR A 871 -19.51 2.75 -18.76
CA THR A 871 -19.79 3.50 -17.52
C THR A 871 -18.48 4.10 -17.02
N LEU A 872 -18.47 5.41 -16.79
CA LEU A 872 -17.29 6.14 -16.34
C LEU A 872 -17.55 6.83 -15.01
N PHE A 873 -16.59 6.70 -14.11
CA PHE A 873 -16.56 7.32 -12.80
C PHE A 873 -15.31 8.20 -12.68
N ALA A 874 -15.51 9.46 -12.28
CA ALA A 874 -14.40 10.38 -12.00
C ALA A 874 -13.61 9.98 -10.75
N ASN A 875 -14.24 9.30 -9.81
CA ASN A 875 -13.59 8.75 -8.63
C ASN A 875 -13.06 7.32 -8.86
N SER A 876 -12.01 6.95 -8.11
CA SER A 876 -11.59 5.55 -7.99
C SER A 876 -12.39 4.86 -6.88
N LEU A 877 -13.32 3.99 -7.28
CA LEU A 877 -14.25 3.30 -6.36
C LEU A 877 -13.60 2.20 -5.50
N ALA A 878 -12.35 1.83 -5.78
CA ALA A 878 -11.63 0.77 -5.07
C ALA A 878 -10.29 1.26 -4.50
N PHE A 879 -10.16 2.59 -4.31
CA PHE A 879 -8.93 3.18 -3.84
C PHE A 879 -8.52 2.59 -2.48
N ARG A 880 -7.35 1.95 -2.45
CA ARG A 880 -6.74 1.26 -1.32
C ARG A 880 -7.65 0.29 -0.59
N ALA A 881 -8.69 -0.19 -1.26
CA ALA A 881 -9.70 -1.07 -0.69
C ALA A 881 -10.34 -0.59 0.64
N HIS A 882 -10.39 0.73 0.90
CA HIS A 882 -11.05 1.28 2.11
C HIS A 882 -12.35 2.04 1.82
N THR A 883 -12.78 2.09 0.55
CA THR A 883 -13.92 2.90 0.07
C THR A 883 -15.21 2.07 -0.01
N ASP A 884 -15.48 1.29 1.04
CA ASP A 884 -16.55 0.28 1.08
C ASP A 884 -17.94 0.84 0.73
N HIS A 885 -18.22 2.11 1.07
CA HIS A 885 -19.48 2.76 0.69
C HIS A 885 -19.67 2.77 -0.83
N SER A 886 -18.60 2.87 -1.62
CA SER A 886 -18.64 3.02 -3.08
C SER A 886 -18.72 1.70 -3.86
N TYR A 887 -18.47 0.55 -3.21
CA TYR A 887 -18.40 -0.75 -3.89
C TYR A 887 -19.71 -1.20 -4.54
N ARG A 888 -20.86 -0.74 -4.04
CA ARG A 888 -22.15 -1.03 -4.68
C ARG A 888 -22.28 -0.36 -6.04
N LEU A 889 -21.69 0.82 -6.27
CA LEU A 889 -21.64 1.42 -7.62
C LEU A 889 -20.93 0.49 -8.61
N LEU A 890 -19.83 -0.14 -8.17
CA LEU A 890 -19.08 -1.10 -8.96
C LEU A 890 -19.87 -2.39 -9.19
N ALA A 891 -20.42 -2.99 -8.13
CA ALA A 891 -21.21 -4.23 -8.22
C ALA A 891 -22.47 -4.07 -9.07
N ASN A 892 -23.22 -2.98 -8.89
CA ASN A 892 -24.41 -2.69 -9.69
C ASN A 892 -24.07 -2.53 -11.17
N SER A 893 -22.94 -1.88 -11.48
CA SER A 893 -22.42 -1.72 -12.85
C SER A 893 -22.06 -3.05 -13.49
N ILE A 894 -21.49 -3.97 -12.72
CA ILE A 894 -21.20 -5.34 -13.17
C ILE A 894 -22.50 -6.12 -13.41
N TYR A 895 -23.44 -6.11 -12.46
CA TYR A 895 -24.71 -6.85 -12.61
C TYR A 895 -25.56 -6.35 -13.79
N ALA A 896 -25.53 -5.05 -14.08
CA ALA A 896 -26.23 -4.48 -15.24
C ALA A 896 -25.73 -5.06 -16.57
N SER A 897 -24.47 -5.51 -16.65
CA SER A 897 -23.91 -6.11 -17.88
C SER A 897 -24.44 -7.52 -18.21
N VAL A 898 -25.06 -8.19 -17.23
CA VAL A 898 -25.47 -9.60 -17.32
C VAL A 898 -26.94 -9.87 -16.99
N GLY A 899 -27.74 -8.82 -16.80
CA GLY A 899 -29.18 -8.96 -16.57
C GLY A 899 -29.96 -9.23 -17.87
N GLU A 900 -30.63 -10.38 -17.96
CA GLU A 900 -31.52 -10.69 -19.09
C GLU A 900 -33.00 -10.47 -18.76
N GLU A 901 -33.74 -9.75 -19.61
CA GLU A 901 -35.20 -9.66 -19.53
C GLU A 901 -35.86 -11.00 -19.86
N ASN A 902 -36.94 -11.33 -19.16
CA ASN A 902 -37.86 -12.43 -19.50
C ASN A 902 -38.69 -12.11 -20.78
N GLU A 903 -38.05 -11.74 -21.89
CA GLU A 903 -38.55 -11.97 -23.25
C GLU A 903 -37.47 -11.67 -24.31
N LYS A 904 -37.34 -12.58 -25.28
CA LYS A 904 -36.41 -12.48 -26.42
C LYS A 904 -36.64 -11.19 -27.23
N LYS A 905 -35.57 -10.42 -27.50
CA LYS A 905 -35.00 -10.23 -28.87
C LYS A 905 -33.96 -9.09 -29.04
N LYS A 906 -32.96 -9.45 -29.86
CA LYS A 906 -32.34 -8.71 -30.99
C LYS A 906 -31.32 -7.60 -30.70
N ARG A 907 -30.05 -8.03 -30.76
CA ARG A 907 -28.89 -7.24 -31.19
C ARG A 907 -29.10 -6.69 -32.61
N GLY A 908 -29.14 -5.38 -32.75
CA GLY A 908 -28.97 -4.67 -34.03
C GLY A 908 -27.53 -4.21 -34.16
N LYS A 909 -26.78 -4.77 -35.13
CA LYS A 909 -25.45 -4.28 -35.50
C LYS A 909 -25.60 -3.01 -36.36
N ALA A 910 -25.20 -1.86 -35.84
CA ALA A 910 -24.84 -0.72 -36.67
C ALA A 910 -23.36 -0.88 -37.07
N LYS A 911 -23.09 -0.94 -38.38
CA LYS A 911 -21.71 -0.96 -38.91
C LYS A 911 -21.29 0.46 -39.26
N GLY A 912 -20.48 1.08 -38.42
CA GLY A 912 -19.65 2.21 -38.85
C GLY A 912 -18.74 1.76 -40.00
N HIS A 913 -18.68 2.54 -41.09
CA HIS A 913 -17.74 2.29 -42.19
C HIS A 913 -16.37 2.86 -41.81
N ALA A 914 -15.48 1.99 -41.31
CA ALA A 914 -14.06 2.28 -41.09
C ALA A 914 -13.22 1.86 -42.31
N THR A 915 -12.10 2.52 -42.55
CA THR A 915 -11.14 2.17 -43.62
C THR A 915 -9.72 2.18 -43.08
N THR A 916 -8.99 1.09 -43.31
CA THR A 916 -7.54 1.01 -43.06
C THR A 916 -6.74 1.76 -44.12
N VAL A 917 -5.78 2.57 -43.68
CA VAL A 917 -4.84 3.32 -44.52
C VAL A 917 -3.64 2.41 -44.83
N ASN A 918 -3.51 1.98 -46.09
CA ASN A 918 -2.52 0.96 -46.47
C ASN A 918 -1.11 1.51 -46.78
N ASP A 919 -0.97 2.83 -46.99
CA ASP A 919 0.31 3.47 -47.37
C ASP A 919 0.93 4.24 -46.20
N VAL A 920 1.35 3.50 -45.15
CA VAL A 920 2.00 4.05 -43.96
C VAL A 920 3.40 3.47 -43.82
N ASN A 921 4.41 4.34 -43.73
CA ASN A 921 5.80 3.95 -43.52
C ASN A 921 6.18 4.14 -42.04
N VAL A 922 6.57 3.07 -41.36
CA VAL A 922 6.93 3.09 -39.94
C VAL A 922 8.46 3.02 -39.79
N LYS A 923 9.02 4.00 -39.08
CA LYS A 923 10.46 4.10 -38.75
C LYS A 923 10.66 4.11 -37.24
N VAL A 924 11.70 3.42 -36.76
CA VAL A 924 12.05 3.30 -35.34
C VAL A 924 13.45 3.88 -35.12
N GLU A 925 13.58 4.80 -34.15
CA GLU A 925 14.86 5.37 -33.70
C GLU A 925 14.86 5.41 -32.16
N GLY A 926 15.56 4.48 -31.52
CA GLY A 926 15.50 4.30 -30.05
C GLY A 926 14.10 3.82 -29.62
N GLU A 927 13.54 4.46 -28.60
CA GLU A 927 12.18 4.21 -28.07
C GLU A 927 11.06 4.92 -28.86
N LYS A 928 11.43 5.76 -29.84
CA LYS A 928 10.48 6.57 -30.61
C LYS A 928 10.04 5.85 -31.88
N VAL A 929 8.72 5.72 -32.06
CA VAL A 929 8.11 5.17 -33.27
C VAL A 929 7.51 6.30 -34.10
N THR A 930 7.91 6.43 -35.37
CA THR A 930 7.34 7.41 -36.30
C THR A 930 6.62 6.71 -37.44
N ALA A 931 5.31 6.94 -37.57
CA ALA A 931 4.48 6.43 -38.67
C ALA A 931 4.12 7.57 -39.64
N THR A 932 4.65 7.53 -40.87
CA THR A 932 4.42 8.55 -41.89
C THR A 932 3.40 8.07 -42.91
N VAL A 933 2.26 8.77 -43.01
CA VAL A 933 1.20 8.47 -43.98
C VAL A 933 1.56 9.06 -45.35
N ALA A 934 1.45 8.32 -46.45
CA ALA A 934 1.76 8.86 -47.78
C ALA A 934 0.75 9.93 -48.22
N GLU A 935 1.18 10.92 -49.02
CA GLU A 935 0.27 11.92 -49.60
C GLU A 935 -0.87 11.24 -50.39
N LYS A 936 -2.10 11.73 -50.20
CA LYS A 936 -3.35 11.20 -50.79
C LYS A 936 -3.79 9.84 -50.25
N ALA A 937 -3.07 9.21 -49.34
CA ALA A 937 -3.46 7.92 -48.77
C ALA A 937 -4.79 8.02 -48.00
N LEU A 938 -5.03 9.17 -47.35
CA LEU A 938 -6.29 9.48 -46.67
C LEU A 938 -7.41 9.89 -47.64
N LEU A 939 -7.09 10.21 -48.90
CA LEU A 939 -8.03 10.72 -49.92
C LEU A 939 -8.38 9.68 -51.01
N SER A 940 -8.06 8.40 -50.81
CA SER A 940 -8.28 7.37 -51.84
C SER A 940 -9.78 7.22 -52.18
N LYS A 941 -10.07 7.05 -53.48
CA LYS A 941 -11.38 7.31 -54.16
C LYS A 941 -12.59 6.45 -53.74
N LYS A 942 -12.56 5.70 -52.63
CA LYS A 942 -13.58 4.67 -52.35
C LYS A 942 -14.38 4.78 -51.06
N ASN A 943 -14.25 5.80 -50.22
CA ASN A 943 -14.83 5.72 -48.87
C ASN A 943 -15.71 6.92 -48.45
N ASP A 944 -17.00 6.65 -48.26
CA ASP A 944 -17.89 7.36 -47.31
C ASP A 944 -17.50 7.04 -45.85
N ALA A 945 -16.21 6.80 -45.56
CA ALA A 945 -15.73 6.43 -44.24
C ALA A 945 -15.61 7.65 -43.34
N ASN A 946 -16.06 7.51 -42.10
CA ASN A 946 -15.91 8.53 -41.06
C ASN A 946 -14.75 8.21 -40.09
N LEU A 947 -14.00 7.12 -40.34
CA LEU A 947 -12.87 6.67 -39.53
C LEU A 947 -11.76 6.11 -40.42
N PHE A 948 -10.56 6.68 -40.32
CA PHE A 948 -9.36 6.28 -41.06
C PHE A 948 -8.36 5.64 -40.10
N THR A 949 -8.14 4.32 -40.21
CA THR A 949 -7.31 3.55 -39.29
C THR A 949 -5.88 3.39 -39.81
N ILE A 950 -4.91 3.78 -38.99
CA ILE A 950 -3.47 3.62 -39.19
C ILE A 950 -2.99 2.56 -38.20
N GLN A 951 -2.49 1.44 -38.70
CA GLN A 951 -1.91 0.40 -37.84
C GLN A 951 -0.42 0.63 -37.64
N VAL A 952 0.02 0.54 -36.39
CA VAL A 952 1.40 0.63 -35.95
C VAL A 952 1.71 -0.66 -35.19
N ASP A 953 2.06 -1.71 -35.94
CA ASP A 953 2.31 -3.06 -35.42
C ASP A 953 3.62 -3.12 -34.62
N ARG A 954 3.60 -2.62 -33.37
CA ARG A 954 4.64 -2.90 -32.36
C ARG A 954 4.23 -2.46 -30.94
N PRO A 955 4.76 -3.14 -29.91
CA PRO A 955 4.61 -2.72 -28.52
C PRO A 955 5.48 -1.49 -28.29
N THR A 956 4.90 -0.42 -27.77
CA THR A 956 5.67 0.69 -27.23
C THR A 956 5.64 0.57 -25.72
N THR A 957 6.78 0.16 -25.13
CA THR A 957 6.94 0.01 -23.69
C THR A 957 7.10 1.35 -22.96
N ASP A 958 7.33 2.45 -23.70
CA ASP A 958 7.80 3.76 -23.20
C ASP A 958 7.15 4.92 -24.01
N GLY A 959 5.98 4.64 -24.61
CA GLY A 959 5.58 5.04 -25.96
C GLY A 959 5.40 6.52 -26.30
N SER A 960 6.45 7.12 -26.89
CA SER A 960 6.25 8.26 -27.80
C SER A 960 5.98 7.80 -29.24
N VAL A 961 4.72 7.85 -29.67
CA VAL A 961 4.31 7.56 -31.07
C VAL A 961 4.10 8.87 -31.80
N VAL A 962 4.81 9.09 -32.91
CA VAL A 962 4.60 10.23 -33.80
C VAL A 962 3.93 9.76 -35.08
N VAL A 963 2.72 10.23 -35.35
CA VAL A 963 2.02 9.98 -36.61
C VAL A 963 2.07 11.25 -37.47
N GLN A 964 2.65 11.13 -38.65
CA GLN A 964 2.76 12.24 -39.60
C GLN A 964 1.64 12.15 -40.63
N LEU A 965 0.70 13.09 -40.56
CA LEU A 965 -0.47 13.18 -41.44
C LEU A 965 -0.27 14.25 -42.51
N PRO A 966 -0.47 13.98 -43.82
CA PRO A 966 -0.33 15.00 -44.86
C PRO A 966 -1.30 16.16 -44.64
N ALA A 967 -0.80 17.38 -44.44
CA ALA A 967 -1.62 18.54 -44.11
C ALA A 967 -2.67 18.87 -45.20
N ASN A 968 -2.33 18.61 -46.47
CA ASN A 968 -3.26 18.77 -47.59
C ASN A 968 -4.42 17.77 -47.59
N ASP A 969 -4.19 16.56 -47.08
CA ASP A 969 -5.22 15.54 -46.98
C ASP A 969 -6.20 15.88 -45.86
N ILE A 970 -5.66 16.25 -44.69
CA ILE A 970 -6.43 16.70 -43.53
C ILE A 970 -7.28 17.93 -43.86
N LYS A 971 -6.70 18.92 -44.54
CA LYS A 971 -7.43 20.13 -45.00
C LYS A 971 -8.59 19.80 -45.94
N GLN A 972 -8.42 18.81 -46.81
CA GLN A 972 -9.48 18.38 -47.71
C GLN A 972 -10.56 17.59 -46.96
N LEU A 973 -10.16 16.68 -46.07
CA LEU A 973 -11.08 15.91 -45.24
C LEU A 973 -11.90 16.78 -44.29
N GLN A 974 -11.32 17.77 -43.60
CA GLN A 974 -12.07 18.72 -42.77
C GLN A 974 -13.16 19.46 -43.56
N LYS A 975 -12.94 19.69 -44.86
CA LYS A 975 -13.90 20.38 -45.73
C LYS A 975 -14.99 19.45 -46.26
N SER A 976 -14.65 18.20 -46.61
CA SER A 976 -15.59 17.24 -47.19
C SER A 976 -16.33 16.40 -46.14
N GLN A 977 -15.67 16.11 -45.03
CA GLN A 977 -16.08 15.20 -43.95
C GLN A 977 -15.60 15.78 -42.60
N PRO A 978 -16.18 16.89 -42.11
CA PRO A 978 -15.71 17.56 -40.90
C PRO A 978 -15.73 16.67 -39.65
N ASN A 979 -16.59 15.65 -39.62
CA ASN A 979 -16.75 14.71 -38.51
C ASN A 979 -15.88 13.44 -38.66
N ALA A 980 -15.04 13.34 -39.70
CA ALA A 980 -14.16 12.19 -39.83
C ALA A 980 -13.07 12.21 -38.75
N LYS A 981 -12.54 11.03 -38.43
CA LYS A 981 -11.51 10.83 -37.41
C LYS A 981 -10.34 10.01 -37.96
N VAL A 982 -9.15 10.22 -37.42
CA VAL A 982 -7.98 9.37 -37.68
C VAL A 982 -7.75 8.51 -36.45
N GLU A 983 -7.82 7.19 -36.62
CA GLU A 983 -7.55 6.18 -35.60
C GLU A 983 -6.14 5.63 -35.80
N ILE A 984 -5.42 5.44 -34.71
CA ILE A 984 -4.07 4.91 -34.66
C ILE A 984 -4.12 3.72 -33.69
N GLN A 985 -3.90 2.52 -34.23
CA GLN A 985 -3.92 1.29 -33.44
C GLN A 985 -2.49 0.82 -33.20
N THR A 986 -2.12 0.65 -31.94
CA THR A 986 -0.92 -0.09 -31.52
C THR A 986 -1.32 -1.47 -31.01
N GLU A 987 -0.36 -2.30 -30.61
CA GLU A 987 -0.66 -3.61 -30.00
C GLU A 987 -1.45 -3.48 -28.69
N THR A 988 -1.16 -2.43 -27.91
CA THR A 988 -1.65 -2.27 -26.53
C THR A 988 -2.69 -1.16 -26.38
N SER A 989 -2.84 -0.26 -27.34
CA SER A 989 -3.71 0.92 -27.22
C SER A 989 -4.29 1.38 -28.55
N THR A 990 -5.41 2.09 -28.48
CA THR A 990 -6.02 2.75 -29.64
C THR A 990 -6.16 4.24 -29.36
N PHE A 991 -5.61 5.07 -30.23
CA PHE A 991 -5.73 6.53 -30.17
C PHE A 991 -6.59 7.03 -31.33
N VAL A 992 -7.48 7.98 -31.08
CA VAL A 992 -8.33 8.56 -32.10
C VAL A 992 -8.30 10.07 -31.99
N ILE A 993 -7.97 10.72 -33.11
CA ILE A 993 -7.96 12.19 -33.23
C ILE A 993 -9.16 12.58 -34.08
N ALA A 994 -10.04 13.42 -33.56
CA ALA A 994 -11.07 14.02 -34.41
C ALA A 994 -10.43 15.06 -35.32
N LEU A 995 -10.82 15.09 -36.59
CA LEU A 995 -10.26 16.09 -37.50
C LEU A 995 -10.55 17.51 -37.04
N THR A 996 -11.61 17.75 -36.27
CA THR A 996 -11.94 19.05 -35.65
C THR A 996 -10.90 19.55 -34.66
N ASP A 997 -10.15 18.64 -34.04
CA ASP A 997 -9.16 18.98 -32.99
C ASP A 997 -7.84 19.45 -33.61
N ILE A 998 -7.68 19.26 -34.92
CA ILE A 998 -6.50 19.70 -35.69
C ILE A 998 -6.71 21.14 -36.17
N ASP A 999 -6.22 22.12 -35.41
CA ASP A 999 -6.32 23.53 -35.78
C ASP A 999 -5.32 23.93 -36.89
N LEU A 1000 -5.78 23.86 -38.14
CA LEU A 1000 -4.99 24.25 -39.30
C LEU A 1000 -4.68 25.77 -39.37
N LYS A 1001 -5.31 26.62 -38.54
CA LYS A 1001 -5.05 28.07 -38.55
C LYS A 1001 -3.70 28.42 -37.91
N LYS A 1002 -3.15 27.54 -37.06
CA LYS A 1002 -1.82 27.70 -36.46
C LYS A 1002 -0.66 27.42 -37.43
N LEU A 1003 -0.92 26.77 -38.58
CA LEU A 1003 0.07 26.35 -39.60
C LEU A 1003 0.59 27.50 -40.51
N GLY A 1004 0.71 28.72 -39.99
CA GLY A 1004 1.07 29.90 -40.76
C GLY A 1004 2.26 29.70 -41.72
N LYS A 1005 2.06 30.06 -43.00
CA LYS A 1005 3.01 30.07 -44.15
C LYS A 1005 3.26 28.76 -44.90
N ILE A 1006 2.68 27.62 -44.53
CA ILE A 1006 2.86 26.40 -45.32
C ILE A 1006 1.74 26.31 -46.36
N ASN A 1007 2.08 26.42 -47.65
CA ASN A 1007 1.16 26.40 -48.79
C ASN A 1007 0.59 24.98 -49.05
N GLY A 1008 0.14 24.28 -48.00
CA GLY A 1008 -0.37 22.92 -48.04
C GLY A 1008 0.69 21.81 -48.19
N LYS A 1009 1.97 22.16 -48.32
CA LYS A 1009 3.07 21.19 -48.50
C LYS A 1009 3.76 20.90 -47.17
N GLY A 1010 3.35 19.84 -46.48
CA GLY A 1010 3.94 19.43 -45.20
C GLY A 1010 3.12 18.35 -44.49
N TYR A 1011 3.64 17.91 -43.35
CA TYR A 1011 3.02 16.94 -42.45
C TYR A 1011 2.58 17.61 -41.16
N ILE A 1012 1.47 17.16 -40.59
CA ILE A 1012 1.02 17.45 -39.24
C ILE A 1012 1.56 16.33 -38.37
N ASN A 1013 2.39 16.66 -37.39
CA ASN A 1013 2.94 15.68 -36.47
C ASN A 1013 1.97 15.54 -35.30
N VAL A 1014 1.39 14.35 -35.13
CA VAL A 1014 0.62 14.03 -33.94
C VAL A 1014 1.46 13.14 -33.05
N THR A 1015 1.93 13.70 -31.95
CA THR A 1015 2.77 13.03 -30.96
C THR A 1015 1.91 12.60 -29.79
N PHE A 1016 1.87 11.29 -29.55
CA PHE A 1016 1.40 10.70 -28.31
C PHE A 1016 2.62 10.59 -27.42
N SER A 1017 2.59 11.14 -26.22
CA SER A 1017 3.68 11.05 -25.26
C SER A 1017 3.12 10.66 -23.91
N VAL A 1018 3.77 9.74 -23.22
CA VAL A 1018 3.49 9.46 -21.81
C VAL A 1018 4.13 10.58 -20.97
N GLU A 1019 3.32 11.30 -20.21
CA GLU A 1019 3.73 12.22 -19.17
C GLU A 1019 3.60 11.49 -17.84
N LYS A 1020 4.73 11.27 -17.18
CA LYS A 1020 4.79 10.74 -15.82
C LYS A 1020 4.44 11.88 -14.88
N GLN A 1021 3.29 11.80 -14.24
CA GLN A 1021 2.94 12.70 -13.15
C GLN A 1021 3.36 12.07 -11.84
N ASP A 1022 4.17 12.79 -11.09
CA ASP A 1022 4.55 12.41 -9.74
C ASP A 1022 3.30 12.48 -8.83
N ASN A 1023 3.09 11.42 -8.04
CA ASN A 1023 1.99 11.34 -7.08
C ASN A 1023 2.24 12.16 -5.78
N GLY A 1024 3.31 12.96 -5.74
CA GLY A 1024 3.55 13.98 -4.71
C GLY A 1024 4.31 13.44 -3.49
N GLY A 1025 5.37 14.15 -3.11
CA GLY A 1025 6.29 13.81 -2.02
C GLY A 1025 7.75 13.93 -2.43
N LYS A 1026 8.68 13.95 -1.46
CA LYS A 1026 10.13 14.11 -1.70
C LYS A 1026 10.91 12.78 -1.79
N ALA A 1027 10.23 11.63 -1.72
CA ALA A 1027 10.83 10.30 -1.78
C ALA A 1027 10.99 9.78 -3.21
N GLU A 1028 12.03 8.97 -3.46
CA GLU A 1028 12.37 8.44 -4.79
C GLU A 1028 11.38 7.39 -5.34
N GLU A 1029 10.43 6.90 -4.52
CA GLU A 1029 9.52 5.78 -4.88
C GLU A 1029 8.04 6.17 -4.94
N LEU A 1030 7.73 7.38 -5.40
CA LEU A 1030 6.35 7.72 -5.75
C LEU A 1030 5.93 7.00 -7.02
N SER A 1031 4.74 6.41 -7.00
CA SER A 1031 4.14 5.83 -8.20
C SER A 1031 3.90 6.94 -9.21
N GLU A 1032 4.67 6.96 -10.29
CA GLU A 1032 4.40 7.86 -11.40
C GLU A 1032 3.12 7.39 -12.11
N VAL A 1033 2.12 8.26 -12.17
CA VAL A 1033 0.96 8.00 -13.03
C VAL A 1033 1.35 8.40 -14.44
N GLU A 1034 1.47 7.40 -15.28
CA GLU A 1034 1.71 7.58 -16.71
C GLU A 1034 0.42 8.06 -17.40
N LEU A 1035 0.34 9.34 -17.72
CA LEU A 1035 -0.76 9.93 -18.47
C LEU A 1035 -0.37 10.10 -19.93
N VAL A 1036 -1.19 9.64 -20.87
CA VAL A 1036 -0.92 9.89 -22.29
C VAL A 1036 -1.39 11.29 -22.67
N LYS A 1037 -0.46 12.12 -23.14
CA LYS A 1037 -0.67 13.45 -23.72
C LYS A 1037 -0.63 13.38 -25.25
N VAL A 1038 -1.45 14.20 -25.90
CA VAL A 1038 -1.48 14.33 -27.37
C VAL A 1038 -1.06 15.74 -27.74
N ASN A 1039 0.05 15.86 -28.48
CA ASN A 1039 0.54 17.12 -29.03
C ASN A 1039 0.41 17.11 -30.56
N ILE A 1040 -0.15 18.17 -31.14
CA ILE A 1040 -0.35 18.33 -32.58
C ILE A 1040 0.48 19.54 -33.04
N GLU A 1041 1.53 19.29 -33.85
CA GLU A 1041 2.49 20.30 -34.36
C GLU A 1041 2.48 20.43 -35.89
#